data_AF-A0A1E4S463-F1
#
_entry.id   AF-A0A1E4S463-F1
#
_cell.length_a   1.000
_cell.length_b   1.000
_cell.length_c   1.000
_cell.angle_alpha   90.00
_cell.angle_beta   90.00
_cell.angle_gamma   90.00
#
_symmetry.space_group_name_H-M   'P 1'
#
loop_
_entity.id
_entity.type
_entity.pdbx_description
1 polymer ?
#
loop_
_entity_poly.entity_id
_entity_poly.type
_entity_poly.pdbx_seq_one_letter_code
_entity_poly.pdbx_strand_id
1 'polypeptide(L)'
;MHVLLTNDDGPLSDAASPYIKSFVEAVQRDTDWELSIVVPHTQRSWIGKAHLAGHDLSATFIYPNAQGQNTFLGPFDEPQQHLRSQHQEWALIDGTPASCADIGVYHLYKEKGPVDLVVSGPNFGRNTTAVYATSSGTIGAAMEGALSGVNSIALSYGFDTREITPEQKLIIDEASKISVKLIQHLYDNWNSDVDLYAVNVPLKKELKLGETKIEYTSILENRWRSLFQMAERSSRPDEDIVDGAESKYIFKWKPDFQAVHETILASEERGEHNDGIVLGRGHVSVTPLKAIFKEVHTSGEINLDISSSQQTNTENSIYLSIDKYSYIHPALTKAIKSHLPDIPITGSIQGKTFQYGEYEDLDFDLLHSSPDKYLVNSYIYRKALIRKHYLAHTVHSYVVKNPQSILTKAFPETFQLEVDYAEFLEDSLDEAYELRSEIEKGEKTWILKPSMSDRGQGIRLFRTVDQLQAIFDSFEELPTDDEGEDASEENHGVITSQLRHFVVQEYMEAPLLLEEYHNKKFHFRVYVLANGSLEVLVYKRILTLFAASEYQSPRDDNDDEIGMFGHLTNTCLQGEAAVGNNSVVEFEQLQGVSAESKSQIFDQICEVVREVFKAAISVDKMNFQPLKNAFELYGLDFIVDDKFQVQLLEINAFPDFKQTGEDLKDLIYELFDDVIEYSVVPFFKSSTPNVPSSLVKVLDESTDGW
;
A
#
# COMPACT_ATOMS: atom_id res chain seq x y z
N MET A 1 -21.29 6.50 2.86
CA MET A 1 -22.13 6.79 1.67
C MET A 1 -21.67 5.86 0.55
N HIS A 2 -22.59 5.17 -0.12
CA HIS A 2 -22.30 4.38 -1.32
C HIS A 2 -22.49 5.23 -2.58
N VAL A 3 -21.41 5.44 -3.32
CA VAL A 3 -21.37 6.28 -4.51
C VAL A 3 -21.19 5.43 -5.76
N LEU A 4 -22.08 5.62 -6.73
CA LEU A 4 -21.91 5.09 -8.08
C LEU A 4 -21.21 6.14 -8.95
N LEU A 5 -20.01 5.81 -9.43
CA LEU A 5 -19.24 6.61 -10.37
C LEU A 5 -19.45 6.11 -11.79
N THR A 6 -19.80 7.04 -12.67
CA THR A 6 -19.89 6.82 -14.11
C THR A 6 -19.26 7.99 -14.87
N ASN A 7 -19.13 7.91 -16.19
CA ASN A 7 -18.61 8.98 -17.05
C ASN A 7 -18.97 8.69 -18.51
N ASP A 8 -18.90 9.70 -19.39
CA ASP A 8 -19.02 9.54 -20.84
C ASP A 8 -17.69 9.45 -21.60
N ASP A 9 -16.54 9.67 -20.95
CA ASP A 9 -15.22 9.49 -21.59
C ASP A 9 -14.80 8.02 -21.76
N GLY A 10 -15.43 7.09 -21.03
CA GLY A 10 -15.16 5.65 -21.07
C GLY A 10 -14.07 5.19 -20.08
N PRO A 11 -13.39 4.06 -20.35
CA PRO A 11 -12.41 3.47 -19.43
C PRO A 11 -11.14 4.33 -19.33
N LEU A 12 -10.23 3.93 -18.42
CA LEU A 12 -8.94 4.57 -18.21
C LEU A 12 -8.18 4.76 -19.53
N SER A 13 -7.91 6.02 -19.88
CA SER A 13 -7.14 6.37 -21.07
C SER A 13 -6.55 7.78 -20.93
N ASP A 14 -5.24 7.93 -21.14
CA ASP A 14 -4.59 9.25 -21.11
C ASP A 14 -5.13 10.20 -22.19
N ALA A 15 -5.64 9.65 -23.30
CA ALA A 15 -6.15 10.41 -24.43
C ALA A 15 -7.64 10.75 -24.31
N ALA A 16 -8.44 9.80 -23.81
CA ALA A 16 -9.90 9.94 -23.78
C ALA A 16 -10.45 10.27 -22.39
N SER A 17 -9.95 9.63 -21.32
CA SER A 17 -10.48 9.72 -19.94
C SER A 17 -9.36 10.02 -18.93
N PRO A 18 -8.69 11.18 -19.03
CA PRO A 18 -7.49 11.45 -18.24
C PRO A 18 -7.73 11.76 -16.76
N TYR A 19 -8.97 12.11 -16.37
CA TYR A 19 -9.25 12.70 -15.05
C TYR A 19 -9.87 11.72 -14.05
N ILE A 20 -10.59 10.71 -14.53
CA ILE A 20 -11.38 9.84 -13.67
C ILE A 20 -10.52 9.03 -12.69
N LYS A 21 -9.30 8.63 -13.09
CA LYS A 21 -8.36 7.93 -12.20
C LYS A 21 -7.98 8.79 -11.00
N SER A 22 -7.52 10.01 -11.24
CA SER A 22 -7.11 10.94 -10.18
C SER A 22 -8.27 11.31 -9.27
N PHE A 23 -9.49 11.35 -9.79
CA PHE A 23 -10.69 11.55 -8.98
C PHE A 23 -11.00 10.33 -8.10
N VAL A 24 -10.91 9.11 -8.65
CA VAL A 24 -11.06 7.86 -7.86
C VAL A 24 -10.01 7.79 -6.75
N GLU A 25 -8.75 8.10 -7.06
CA GLU A 25 -7.66 8.16 -6.08
C GLU A 25 -7.94 9.20 -5.00
N ALA A 26 -8.44 10.39 -5.37
CA ALA A 26 -8.83 11.42 -4.40
C ALA A 26 -10.00 10.97 -3.50
N VAL A 27 -11.03 10.32 -4.06
CA VAL A 27 -12.14 9.76 -3.27
C VAL A 27 -11.63 8.72 -2.27
N GLN A 28 -10.78 7.78 -2.71
CA GLN A 28 -10.23 6.72 -1.86
C GLN A 28 -9.28 7.23 -0.77
N ARG A 29 -8.57 8.33 -1.05
CA ARG A 29 -7.64 9.00 -0.13
C ARG A 29 -8.37 9.89 0.88
N ASP A 30 -9.34 10.67 0.43
CA ASP A 30 -9.91 11.80 1.18
C ASP A 30 -11.28 11.47 1.81
N THR A 31 -11.87 10.30 1.53
CA THR A 31 -13.19 9.88 2.05
C THR A 31 -13.24 8.41 2.48
N ASP A 32 -14.31 8.05 3.18
CA ASP A 32 -14.70 6.67 3.50
C ASP A 32 -15.85 6.16 2.60
N TRP A 33 -16.03 6.77 1.43
CA TRP A 33 -17.11 6.39 0.51
C TRP A 33 -16.91 4.98 -0.05
N GLU A 34 -17.98 4.20 -0.04
CA GLU A 34 -18.01 2.93 -0.75
C GLU A 34 -18.22 3.23 -2.24
N LEU A 35 -17.29 2.81 -3.11
CA LEU A 35 -17.28 3.21 -4.52
C LEU A 35 -17.62 2.03 -5.45
N SER A 36 -18.59 2.27 -6.33
CA SER A 36 -18.96 1.39 -7.44
C SER A 36 -18.69 2.12 -8.74
N ILE A 37 -17.96 1.53 -9.68
CA ILE A 37 -17.60 2.18 -10.95
C ILE A 37 -18.25 1.43 -12.11
N VAL A 38 -19.09 2.12 -12.87
CA VAL A 38 -19.75 1.61 -14.08
C VAL A 38 -19.64 2.66 -15.17
N VAL A 39 -18.84 2.38 -16.20
CA VAL A 39 -18.59 3.31 -17.31
C VAL A 39 -18.84 2.61 -18.66
N PRO A 40 -19.07 3.36 -19.74
CA PRO A 40 -19.11 2.77 -21.07
C PRO A 40 -17.75 2.16 -21.44
N HIS A 41 -17.75 1.05 -22.16
CA HIS A 41 -16.52 0.40 -22.67
C HIS A 41 -15.69 1.27 -23.64
N THR A 42 -16.29 2.32 -24.20
CA THR A 42 -15.67 3.25 -25.15
C THR A 42 -16.12 4.68 -24.89
N GLN A 43 -15.40 5.67 -25.39
CA GLN A 43 -15.79 7.08 -25.29
C GLN A 43 -17.15 7.33 -25.97
N ARG A 44 -18.08 7.99 -25.27
CA ARG A 44 -19.46 8.30 -25.68
C ARG A 44 -19.85 9.77 -25.49
N SER A 45 -18.91 10.71 -25.62
CA SER A 45 -19.21 12.15 -25.55
C SER A 45 -20.19 12.61 -26.65
N TRP A 46 -20.90 13.72 -26.44
CA TRP A 46 -21.89 14.31 -27.38
C TRP A 46 -23.17 13.49 -27.62
N ILE A 47 -23.56 12.62 -26.67
CA ILE A 47 -24.75 11.77 -26.79
C ILE A 47 -25.96 12.28 -25.99
N GLY A 48 -25.79 13.24 -25.09
CA GLY A 48 -26.83 13.71 -24.17
C GLY A 48 -27.35 12.57 -23.26
N LYS A 49 -28.63 12.64 -22.88
CA LYS A 49 -29.34 11.53 -22.21
C LYS A 49 -29.97 10.61 -23.26
N ALA A 50 -29.45 9.40 -23.43
CA ALA A 50 -29.99 8.42 -24.37
C ALA A 50 -29.80 6.98 -23.87
N HIS A 51 -30.69 6.07 -24.27
CA HIS A 51 -30.50 4.61 -24.19
C HIS A 51 -30.59 4.00 -25.59
N LEU A 52 -29.92 2.87 -25.80
CA LEU A 52 -30.01 2.10 -27.04
C LEU A 52 -31.20 1.12 -26.95
N ALA A 53 -32.37 1.56 -27.40
CA ALA A 53 -33.56 0.72 -27.39
C ALA A 53 -33.41 -0.48 -28.36
N GLY A 54 -33.75 -1.68 -27.89
CA GLY A 54 -33.69 -2.91 -28.70
C GLY A 54 -32.29 -3.51 -28.84
N HIS A 55 -31.33 -3.06 -28.04
CA HIS A 55 -30.00 -3.65 -27.95
C HIS A 55 -29.79 -4.18 -26.53
N ASP A 56 -29.53 -5.48 -26.39
CA ASP A 56 -29.14 -6.07 -25.11
C ASP A 56 -27.72 -5.59 -24.77
N LEU A 57 -27.49 -5.21 -23.50
CA LEU A 57 -26.21 -4.70 -23.06
C LEU A 57 -25.43 -5.76 -22.28
N SER A 58 -24.13 -5.79 -22.48
CA SER A 58 -23.19 -6.68 -21.82
C SER A 58 -22.21 -5.89 -20.93
N ALA A 59 -21.73 -6.55 -19.88
CA ALA A 59 -20.74 -6.01 -18.95
C ALA A 59 -19.44 -6.80 -19.07
N THR A 60 -18.31 -6.09 -19.03
CA THR A 60 -16.98 -6.66 -18.84
C THR A 60 -16.28 -5.91 -17.71
N PHE A 61 -15.18 -6.45 -17.18
CA PHE A 61 -14.53 -5.94 -15.97
C PHE A 61 -13.06 -5.65 -16.21
N ILE A 62 -12.59 -4.50 -15.75
CA ILE A 62 -11.17 -4.11 -15.79
C ILE A 62 -10.67 -3.72 -14.40
N TYR A 63 -9.35 -3.82 -14.21
CA TYR A 63 -8.67 -3.47 -12.97
C TYR A 63 -7.46 -2.57 -13.27
N PRO A 64 -7.34 -1.39 -12.64
CA PRO A 64 -6.23 -0.47 -12.89
C PRO A 64 -4.87 -1.08 -12.53
N ASN A 65 -3.86 -0.87 -13.37
CA ASN A 65 -2.48 -1.21 -13.05
C ASN A 65 -1.90 -0.28 -11.97
N ALA A 66 -0.94 -0.78 -11.18
CA ALA A 66 -0.16 0.05 -10.28
C ALA A 66 0.72 1.05 -11.07
N GLN A 67 0.92 2.25 -10.49
CA GLN A 67 1.75 3.37 -10.96
C GLN A 67 1.22 4.20 -12.16
N GLY A 68 0.79 5.44 -11.88
CA GLY A 68 1.00 6.67 -12.70
C GLY A 68 0.43 6.78 -14.13
N GLN A 69 -0.02 5.68 -14.74
CA GLN A 69 -0.53 5.61 -16.12
C GLN A 69 -1.99 5.13 -16.13
N ASN A 70 -2.78 5.62 -17.09
CA ASN A 70 -4.17 5.17 -17.29
C ASN A 70 -4.22 3.85 -18.08
N THR A 71 -3.68 2.77 -17.48
CA THR A 71 -3.68 1.41 -18.02
C THR A 71 -4.35 0.42 -17.06
N PHE A 72 -4.78 -0.73 -17.58
CA PHE A 72 -5.55 -1.71 -16.83
C PHE A 72 -5.34 -3.15 -17.31
N LEU A 73 -5.64 -4.11 -16.43
CA LEU A 73 -5.82 -5.53 -16.72
C LEU A 73 -7.27 -5.78 -17.18
N GLY A 74 -7.45 -6.73 -18.12
CA GLY A 74 -8.74 -7.06 -18.73
C GLY A 74 -8.89 -6.50 -20.16
N PRO A 75 -10.12 -6.40 -20.70
CA PRO A 75 -11.40 -6.72 -20.05
C PRO A 75 -11.62 -8.22 -19.83
N PHE A 76 -12.20 -8.57 -18.68
CA PHE A 76 -12.65 -9.92 -18.32
C PHE A 76 -14.18 -10.02 -18.45
N ASP A 77 -14.71 -11.16 -18.87
CA ASP A 77 -16.16 -11.36 -19.01
C ASP A 77 -16.89 -11.48 -17.65
N GLU A 78 -16.14 -11.82 -16.59
CA GLU A 78 -16.66 -11.96 -15.23
C GLU A 78 -15.76 -11.25 -14.22
N PRO A 79 -16.29 -10.86 -13.04
CA PRO A 79 -15.49 -10.31 -11.96
C PRO A 79 -14.41 -11.26 -11.45
N GLN A 80 -13.20 -10.75 -11.27
CA GLN A 80 -12.03 -11.48 -10.79
C GLN A 80 -11.85 -11.26 -9.28
N GLN A 81 -12.29 -12.23 -8.48
CA GLN A 81 -12.28 -12.11 -7.01
C GLN A 81 -10.88 -11.86 -6.42
N HIS A 82 -9.84 -12.46 -7.00
CA HIS A 82 -8.45 -12.27 -6.58
C HIS A 82 -7.89 -10.87 -6.89
N LEU A 83 -8.44 -10.18 -7.90
CA LEU A 83 -8.06 -8.80 -8.25
C LEU A 83 -8.87 -7.77 -7.47
N ARG A 84 -10.15 -8.07 -7.14
CA ARG A 84 -11.00 -7.20 -6.32
C ARG A 84 -10.40 -6.86 -4.94
N SER A 85 -9.58 -7.74 -4.38
CA SER A 85 -8.89 -7.49 -3.10
C SER A 85 -7.69 -6.56 -3.22
N GLN A 86 -7.18 -6.31 -4.43
CA GLN A 86 -5.96 -5.54 -4.69
C GLN A 86 -6.25 -4.24 -5.46
N HIS A 87 -7.32 -4.22 -6.25
CA HIS A 87 -7.63 -3.15 -7.18
C HIS A 87 -9.11 -2.78 -7.13
N GLN A 88 -9.40 -1.49 -7.35
CA GLN A 88 -10.77 -1.04 -7.60
C GLN A 88 -11.28 -1.65 -8.90
N GLU A 89 -12.38 -2.40 -8.83
CA GLU A 89 -13.04 -2.95 -10.02
C GLU A 89 -13.80 -1.86 -10.80
N TRP A 90 -13.75 -1.96 -12.13
CA TRP A 90 -14.52 -1.13 -13.04
C TRP A 90 -15.36 -2.04 -13.94
N ALA A 91 -16.67 -1.82 -13.97
CA ALA A 91 -17.55 -2.45 -14.93
C ALA A 91 -17.67 -1.58 -16.18
N LEU A 92 -17.43 -2.21 -17.33
CA LEU A 92 -17.53 -1.61 -18.65
C LEU A 92 -18.78 -2.11 -19.35
N ILE A 93 -19.69 -1.20 -19.68
CA ILE A 93 -20.94 -1.52 -20.37
C ILE A 93 -20.83 -1.16 -21.86
N ASP A 94 -21.33 -2.02 -22.74
CA ASP A 94 -21.42 -1.77 -24.18
C ASP A 94 -22.51 -0.74 -24.60
N GLY A 95 -22.94 0.10 -23.66
CA GLY A 95 -24.06 1.03 -23.80
C GLY A 95 -23.70 2.51 -23.76
N THR A 96 -24.67 3.31 -23.35
CA THR A 96 -24.53 4.75 -23.11
C THR A 96 -24.20 5.05 -21.66
N PRO A 97 -23.73 6.26 -21.33
CA PRO A 97 -23.52 6.70 -19.94
C PRO A 97 -24.80 6.59 -19.08
N ALA A 98 -25.96 6.90 -19.65
CA ALA A 98 -27.24 6.72 -18.95
C ALA A 98 -27.51 5.24 -18.65
N SER A 99 -27.30 4.32 -19.59
CA SER A 99 -27.40 2.89 -19.30
C SER A 99 -26.44 2.42 -18.21
N CYS A 100 -25.23 3.01 -18.12
CA CYS A 100 -24.28 2.69 -17.06
C CYS A 100 -24.78 3.12 -15.69
N ALA A 101 -25.38 4.30 -15.59
CA ALA A 101 -26.00 4.78 -14.34
C ALA A 101 -27.15 3.87 -13.91
N ASP A 102 -28.10 3.55 -14.80
CA ASP A 102 -29.23 2.67 -14.51
C ASP A 102 -28.78 1.26 -14.07
N ILE A 103 -27.90 0.62 -14.85
CA ILE A 103 -27.36 -0.71 -14.53
C ILE A 103 -26.58 -0.69 -13.22
N GLY A 104 -25.79 0.36 -12.96
CA GLY A 104 -25.05 0.50 -11.72
C GLY A 104 -25.94 0.68 -10.49
N VAL A 105 -27.06 1.42 -10.62
CA VAL A 105 -28.02 1.61 -9.52
C VAL A 105 -28.79 0.32 -9.22
N TYR A 106 -29.22 -0.41 -10.25
CA TYR A 106 -30.21 -1.49 -10.08
C TYR A 106 -29.67 -2.91 -10.18
N HIS A 107 -28.51 -3.13 -10.80
CA HIS A 107 -28.09 -4.46 -11.23
C HIS A 107 -26.70 -4.87 -10.73
N LEU A 108 -25.73 -3.96 -10.73
CA LEU A 108 -24.35 -4.24 -10.30
C LEU A 108 -24.11 -3.84 -8.84
N TYR A 109 -23.13 -4.49 -8.20
CA TYR A 109 -22.62 -4.17 -6.86
C TYR A 109 -23.65 -4.16 -5.71
N LYS A 110 -24.71 -4.97 -5.82
CA LYS A 110 -25.78 -5.04 -4.80
C LYS A 110 -25.29 -5.45 -3.42
N GLU A 111 -24.19 -6.19 -3.37
CA GLU A 111 -23.52 -6.61 -2.14
C GLU A 111 -23.02 -5.43 -1.29
N LYS A 112 -22.85 -4.25 -1.89
CA LYS A 112 -22.40 -3.02 -1.22
C LYS A 112 -23.54 -2.18 -0.61
N GLY A 113 -24.80 -2.62 -0.77
CA GLY A 113 -25.98 -1.89 -0.32
C GLY A 113 -26.52 -0.90 -1.37
N PRO A 114 -27.60 -0.15 -1.05
CA PRO A 114 -28.22 0.79 -1.98
C PRO A 114 -27.24 1.93 -2.33
N VAL A 115 -27.34 2.45 -3.56
CA VAL A 115 -26.57 3.63 -3.99
C VAL A 115 -27.20 4.88 -3.39
N ASP A 116 -26.41 5.65 -2.65
CA ASP A 116 -26.83 6.90 -2.00
C ASP A 116 -26.67 8.11 -2.93
N LEU A 117 -25.69 8.08 -3.83
CA LEU A 117 -25.34 9.17 -4.74
C LEU A 117 -24.80 8.63 -6.07
N VAL A 118 -25.23 9.20 -7.20
CA VAL A 118 -24.59 9.00 -8.50
C VAL A 118 -23.70 10.19 -8.84
N VAL A 119 -22.42 9.94 -9.07
CA VAL A 119 -21.48 10.93 -9.61
C VAL A 119 -21.14 10.55 -11.04
N SER A 120 -21.39 11.45 -11.98
CA SER A 120 -21.03 11.29 -13.38
C SER A 120 -19.89 12.24 -13.72
N GLY A 121 -18.70 11.72 -14.03
CA GLY A 121 -17.49 12.48 -14.32
C GLY A 121 -16.28 12.05 -13.47
N PRO A 122 -15.21 12.87 -13.40
CA PRO A 122 -15.05 14.15 -14.09
C PRO A 122 -14.89 13.96 -15.60
N ASN A 123 -15.66 14.71 -16.38
CA ASN A 123 -15.59 14.73 -17.85
C ASN A 123 -14.37 15.50 -18.38
N PHE A 124 -13.83 15.05 -19.51
CA PHE A 124 -12.79 15.73 -20.29
C PHE A 124 -13.33 16.97 -21.02
N GLY A 125 -13.46 18.06 -20.27
CA GLY A 125 -13.93 19.35 -20.75
C GLY A 125 -15.10 19.89 -19.93
N ARG A 126 -15.47 21.14 -20.21
CA ARG A 126 -16.59 21.82 -19.55
C ARG A 126 -17.93 21.46 -20.20
N ASN A 127 -18.97 21.46 -19.38
CA ASN A 127 -20.37 21.28 -19.80
C ASN A 127 -21.23 22.52 -19.46
N THR A 128 -20.63 23.71 -19.54
CA THR A 128 -21.30 25.01 -19.30
C THR A 128 -22.14 25.46 -20.50
N THR A 129 -23.16 26.27 -20.30
CA THR A 129 -24.09 26.80 -21.32
C THR A 129 -25.02 25.73 -21.91
N ALA A 130 -26.18 26.15 -22.41
CA ALA A 130 -27.24 25.26 -22.86
C ALA A 130 -26.75 24.25 -23.91
N VAL A 131 -25.95 24.73 -24.87
CA VAL A 131 -25.51 23.91 -26.00
C VAL A 131 -24.55 22.77 -25.64
N TYR A 132 -23.69 22.95 -24.63
CA TYR A 132 -22.86 21.85 -24.12
C TYR A 132 -23.64 21.00 -23.13
N ALA A 133 -24.40 21.62 -22.22
CA ALA A 133 -25.15 20.92 -21.19
C ALA A 133 -26.14 19.90 -21.78
N THR A 134 -26.88 20.27 -22.83
CA THR A 134 -27.84 19.36 -23.48
C THR A 134 -27.18 18.26 -24.32
N SER A 135 -25.92 18.44 -24.71
CA SER A 135 -25.16 17.46 -25.51
C SER A 135 -24.31 16.53 -24.64
N SER A 136 -24.16 16.85 -23.35
CA SER A 136 -23.29 16.15 -22.41
C SER A 136 -23.82 14.77 -22.03
N GLY A 137 -23.02 13.73 -22.28
CA GLY A 137 -23.30 12.39 -21.76
C GLY A 137 -23.12 12.34 -20.24
N THR A 138 -22.19 13.13 -19.71
CA THR A 138 -21.96 13.32 -18.27
C THR A 138 -23.24 13.75 -17.54
N ILE A 139 -23.85 14.85 -18.00
CA ILE A 139 -25.13 15.34 -17.44
C ILE A 139 -26.24 14.34 -17.71
N GLY A 140 -26.25 13.71 -18.89
CA GLY A 140 -27.24 12.69 -19.24
C GLY A 140 -27.25 11.48 -18.29
N ALA A 141 -26.09 11.02 -17.82
CA ALA A 141 -25.99 9.94 -16.84
C ALA A 141 -26.41 10.38 -15.43
N ALA A 142 -26.04 11.60 -15.00
CA ALA A 142 -26.53 12.14 -13.73
C ALA A 142 -28.05 12.33 -13.75
N MET A 143 -28.64 12.72 -14.88
CA MET A 143 -30.10 12.78 -15.03
C MET A 143 -30.73 11.40 -14.91
N GLU A 144 -30.08 10.34 -15.40
CA GLU A 144 -30.59 8.98 -15.25
C GLU A 144 -30.57 8.50 -13.80
N GLY A 145 -29.48 8.78 -13.06
CA GLY A 145 -29.42 8.53 -11.62
C GLY A 145 -30.55 9.24 -10.87
N ALA A 146 -30.79 10.51 -11.19
CA ALA A 146 -31.87 11.30 -10.61
C ALA A 146 -33.27 10.76 -10.94
N LEU A 147 -33.51 10.34 -12.18
CA LEU A 147 -34.77 9.69 -12.59
C LEU A 147 -34.95 8.31 -11.96
N SER A 148 -33.86 7.67 -11.57
CA SER A 148 -33.84 6.44 -10.77
C SER A 148 -34.06 6.68 -9.27
N GLY A 149 -34.28 7.94 -8.86
CA GLY A 149 -34.57 8.31 -7.47
C GLY A 149 -33.34 8.50 -6.59
N VAL A 150 -32.14 8.61 -7.19
CA VAL A 150 -30.88 8.80 -6.48
C VAL A 150 -30.35 10.22 -6.72
N ASN A 151 -29.98 10.94 -5.66
CA ASN A 151 -29.33 12.24 -5.78
C ASN A 151 -28.10 12.13 -6.70
N SER A 152 -27.93 13.09 -7.60
CA SER A 152 -26.96 12.94 -8.68
C SER A 152 -26.14 14.21 -8.94
N ILE A 153 -24.84 14.05 -9.22
CA ILE A 153 -23.94 15.15 -9.54
C ILE A 153 -23.24 14.85 -10.87
N ALA A 154 -23.32 15.76 -11.83
CA ALA A 154 -22.48 15.76 -13.02
C ALA A 154 -21.24 16.64 -12.76
N LEU A 155 -20.05 16.08 -12.90
CA LEU A 155 -18.78 16.72 -12.62
C LEU A 155 -17.97 16.87 -13.92
N SER A 156 -17.43 18.06 -14.16
CA SER A 156 -16.75 18.38 -15.42
C SER A 156 -15.54 19.27 -15.20
N TYR A 157 -14.39 18.93 -15.79
CA TYR A 157 -13.16 19.69 -15.65
C TYR A 157 -12.88 20.49 -16.93
N GLY A 158 -13.01 21.82 -16.83
CA GLY A 158 -12.76 22.74 -17.93
C GLY A 158 -11.28 23.02 -18.09
N PHE A 159 -10.70 22.65 -19.22
CA PHE A 159 -9.29 22.91 -19.55
C PHE A 159 -9.13 24.04 -20.59
N ASP A 160 -8.02 24.76 -20.51
CA ASP A 160 -7.59 25.69 -21.57
C ASP A 160 -6.65 25.00 -22.59
N THR A 161 -5.91 23.98 -22.15
CA THR A 161 -5.00 23.17 -22.98
C THR A 161 -5.36 21.69 -22.88
N ARG A 162 -5.22 20.96 -23.99
CA ARG A 162 -5.43 19.49 -24.00
C ARG A 162 -4.20 18.71 -23.55
N GLU A 163 -3.05 19.37 -23.43
CA GLU A 163 -1.79 18.73 -23.06
C GLU A 163 -1.73 18.53 -21.54
N ILE A 164 -1.49 17.28 -21.12
CA ILE A 164 -1.36 16.92 -19.72
C ILE A 164 0.13 16.93 -19.36
N THR A 165 0.61 18.08 -18.92
CA THR A 165 1.97 18.22 -18.38
C THR A 165 2.02 17.76 -16.92
N PRO A 166 3.21 17.54 -16.34
CA PRO A 166 3.33 17.26 -14.90
C PRO A 166 2.68 18.33 -14.01
N GLU A 167 2.75 19.60 -14.42
CA GLU A 167 2.06 20.71 -13.74
C GLU A 167 0.53 20.54 -13.83
N GLN A 168 0.01 20.13 -15.00
CA GLN A 168 -1.41 19.87 -15.18
C GLN A 168 -1.91 18.72 -14.27
N LYS A 169 -1.08 17.70 -14.04
CA LYS A 169 -1.42 16.61 -13.09
C LYS A 169 -1.63 17.11 -11.67
N LEU A 170 -0.82 18.08 -11.20
CA LEU A 170 -1.01 18.71 -9.89
C LEU A 170 -2.32 19.50 -9.82
N ILE A 171 -2.67 20.21 -10.90
CA ILE A 171 -3.93 20.96 -11.00
C ILE A 171 -5.13 19.99 -10.99
N ILE A 172 -5.03 18.84 -11.67
CA ILE A 172 -6.08 17.81 -11.68
C ILE A 172 -6.27 17.19 -10.29
N ASP A 173 -5.19 16.93 -9.54
CA ASP A 173 -5.28 16.45 -8.15
C ASP A 173 -5.97 17.48 -7.25
N GLU A 174 -5.60 18.76 -7.37
CA GLU A 174 -6.24 19.85 -6.62
C GLU A 174 -7.72 20.04 -7.00
N ALA A 175 -8.06 19.94 -8.29
CA ALA A 175 -9.44 19.92 -8.76
C ALA A 175 -10.24 18.75 -8.17
N SER A 176 -9.61 17.59 -8.03
CA SER A 176 -10.23 16.39 -7.44
C SER A 176 -10.48 16.56 -5.95
N LYS A 177 -9.55 17.14 -5.20
CA LYS A 177 -9.75 17.50 -3.78
C LYS A 177 -10.93 18.46 -3.58
N ILE A 178 -10.99 19.52 -4.39
CA ILE A 178 -12.10 20.49 -4.34
C ILE A 178 -13.42 19.78 -4.66
N SER A 179 -13.42 18.94 -5.70
CA SER A 179 -14.62 18.21 -6.14
C SER A 179 -15.15 17.26 -5.09
N VAL A 180 -14.29 16.48 -4.43
CA VAL A 180 -14.67 15.56 -3.34
C VAL A 180 -15.34 16.34 -2.19
N LYS A 181 -14.71 17.42 -1.72
CA LYS A 181 -15.30 18.24 -0.65
C LYS A 181 -16.60 18.92 -1.06
N LEU A 182 -16.68 19.40 -2.29
CA LEU A 182 -17.90 20.01 -2.82
C LEU A 182 -19.04 19.00 -2.96
N ILE A 183 -18.75 17.79 -3.43
CA ILE A 183 -19.73 16.71 -3.51
C ILE A 183 -20.26 16.36 -2.12
N GLN A 184 -19.39 16.20 -1.12
CA GLN A 184 -19.80 15.94 0.26
C GLN A 184 -20.69 17.08 0.79
N HIS A 185 -20.27 18.33 0.61
CA HIS A 185 -21.03 19.50 1.04
C HIS A 185 -22.42 19.55 0.40
N LEU A 186 -22.52 19.30 -0.91
CA LEU A 186 -23.79 19.28 -1.62
C LEU A 186 -24.69 18.13 -1.14
N TYR A 187 -24.12 16.95 -0.90
CA TYR A 187 -24.85 15.80 -0.37
C TYR A 187 -25.44 16.09 1.02
N ASP A 188 -24.64 16.64 1.93
CA ASP A 188 -25.07 16.95 3.30
C ASP A 188 -26.11 18.09 3.35
N ASN A 189 -26.10 18.97 2.35
CA ASN A 189 -26.97 20.14 2.26
C ASN A 189 -27.90 20.09 1.03
N TRP A 190 -28.35 18.89 0.65
CA TRP A 190 -29.11 18.70 -0.58
C TRP A 190 -30.43 19.49 -0.57
N ASN A 191 -30.68 20.29 -1.61
CA ASN A 191 -31.93 21.01 -1.76
C ASN A 191 -33.02 20.06 -2.31
N SER A 192 -34.16 19.95 -1.61
CA SER A 192 -35.28 19.08 -2.01
C SER A 192 -35.91 19.43 -3.37
N ASP A 193 -35.74 20.68 -3.82
CA ASP A 193 -36.21 21.12 -5.14
C ASP A 193 -35.19 20.79 -6.26
N VAL A 194 -34.04 20.20 -5.96
CA VAL A 194 -32.98 19.89 -6.93
C VAL A 194 -32.90 18.37 -7.12
N ASP A 195 -32.94 17.92 -8.37
CA ASP A 195 -32.78 16.50 -8.68
C ASP A 195 -31.31 16.15 -8.93
N LEU A 196 -30.56 17.08 -9.54
CA LEU A 196 -29.12 16.94 -9.78
C LEU A 196 -28.38 18.28 -9.78
N TYR A 197 -27.08 18.26 -9.49
CA TYR A 197 -26.18 19.41 -9.67
C TYR A 197 -25.21 19.18 -10.83
N ALA A 198 -25.06 20.17 -11.71
CA ALA A 198 -23.99 20.20 -12.70
C ALA A 198 -22.85 21.11 -12.21
N VAL A 199 -21.69 20.51 -11.95
CA VAL A 199 -20.50 21.13 -11.39
C VAL A 199 -19.41 21.23 -12.46
N ASN A 200 -18.89 22.44 -12.69
CA ASN A 200 -17.75 22.65 -13.58
C ASN A 200 -16.58 23.27 -12.81
N VAL A 201 -15.44 22.59 -12.82
CA VAL A 201 -14.19 23.01 -12.15
C VAL A 201 -13.19 23.49 -13.20
N PRO A 202 -12.60 24.69 -13.06
CA PRO A 202 -11.61 25.20 -14.01
C PRO A 202 -10.23 24.65 -13.69
N LEU A 203 -9.60 23.95 -14.65
CA LEU A 203 -8.22 23.48 -14.52
C LEU A 203 -7.24 24.62 -14.83
N LYS A 204 -7.14 25.56 -13.90
CA LYS A 204 -6.22 26.71 -13.95
C LYS A 204 -5.19 26.64 -12.82
N LYS A 205 -4.05 27.32 -12.99
CA LYS A 205 -2.94 27.28 -12.03
C LYS A 205 -3.31 27.87 -10.66
N GLU A 206 -4.27 28.79 -10.65
CA GLU A 206 -4.78 29.47 -9.47
C GLU A 206 -5.81 28.65 -8.70
N LEU A 207 -6.16 27.45 -9.19
CA LEU A 207 -7.10 26.56 -8.52
C LEU A 207 -6.49 26.07 -7.20
N LYS A 208 -7.19 26.34 -6.09
CA LYS A 208 -6.72 26.00 -4.75
C LYS A 208 -7.88 25.87 -3.77
N LEU A 209 -7.89 24.78 -3.01
CA LEU A 209 -8.92 24.52 -2.01
C LEU A 209 -8.96 25.65 -0.95
N GLY A 210 -10.14 26.20 -0.72
CA GLY A 210 -10.37 27.26 0.27
C GLY A 210 -10.11 28.69 -0.23
N GLU A 211 -9.48 28.85 -1.40
CA GLU A 211 -9.25 30.15 -2.03
C GLU A 211 -10.08 30.32 -3.30
N THR A 212 -10.26 29.25 -4.09
CA THR A 212 -11.11 29.30 -5.27
C THR A 212 -12.57 29.43 -4.88
N LYS A 213 -13.22 30.47 -5.42
CA LYS A 213 -14.65 30.69 -5.23
C LYS A 213 -15.48 29.61 -5.90
N ILE A 214 -16.58 29.24 -5.24
CA ILE A 214 -17.56 28.29 -5.75
C ILE A 214 -18.91 28.98 -5.73
N GLU A 215 -19.56 29.12 -6.88
CA GLU A 215 -20.77 29.94 -7.01
C GLU A 215 -21.93 29.12 -7.58
N TYR A 216 -23.12 29.30 -7.01
CA TYR A 216 -24.34 28.83 -7.65
C TYR A 216 -24.60 29.63 -8.92
N THR A 217 -24.95 28.94 -10.00
CA THR A 217 -25.11 29.52 -11.34
C THR A 217 -26.37 29.06 -12.05
N SER A 218 -26.79 29.88 -13.03
CA SER A 218 -27.76 29.51 -14.07
C SER A 218 -27.04 29.05 -15.35
N ILE A 219 -27.74 28.29 -16.18
CA ILE A 219 -27.23 27.92 -17.51
C ILE A 219 -27.36 29.11 -18.45
N LEU A 220 -26.29 29.48 -19.15
CA LEU A 220 -26.39 30.45 -20.25
C LEU A 220 -27.23 29.88 -21.41
N GLU A 221 -28.34 30.54 -21.74
CA GLU A 221 -29.11 30.23 -22.94
C GLU A 221 -28.43 30.74 -24.21
N ASN A 222 -27.66 29.86 -24.86
CA ASN A 222 -27.10 30.08 -26.19
C ASN A 222 -27.66 29.07 -27.20
N ARG A 223 -27.31 29.23 -28.49
CA ARG A 223 -27.80 28.40 -29.59
C ARG A 223 -26.66 28.04 -30.54
N TRP A 224 -26.67 26.82 -31.06
CA TRP A 224 -25.79 26.42 -32.15
C TRP A 224 -26.18 27.10 -33.46
N ARG A 225 -25.21 27.26 -34.36
CA ARG A 225 -25.47 27.39 -35.80
C ARG A 225 -25.56 25.98 -36.40
N SER A 226 -24.74 25.65 -37.39
CA SER A 226 -24.58 24.27 -37.87
C SER A 226 -23.46 23.57 -37.13
N LEU A 227 -23.70 22.34 -36.69
CA LEU A 227 -22.66 21.45 -36.14
C LEU A 227 -21.83 20.76 -37.24
N PHE A 228 -22.36 20.75 -38.47
CA PHE A 228 -21.74 20.07 -39.60
C PHE A 228 -21.45 21.03 -40.75
N GLN A 229 -20.31 20.82 -41.42
CA GLN A 229 -19.95 21.49 -42.65
C GLN A 229 -20.00 20.50 -43.82
N MET A 230 -20.62 20.88 -44.93
CA MET A 230 -20.60 20.07 -46.15
C MET A 230 -19.16 19.98 -46.69
N ALA A 231 -18.68 18.76 -46.94
CA ALA A 231 -17.42 18.52 -47.65
C ALA A 231 -17.64 18.47 -49.17
N GLU A 232 -16.61 18.82 -49.95
CA GLU A 232 -16.64 18.67 -51.41
C GLU A 232 -16.91 17.20 -51.81
N ARG A 233 -17.59 16.99 -52.94
CA ARG A 233 -17.88 15.64 -53.47
C ARG A 233 -16.57 14.90 -53.72
N SER A 234 -16.21 13.97 -52.83
CA SER A 234 -15.08 13.07 -53.06
C SER A 234 -15.56 11.80 -53.77
N SER A 235 -15.06 11.54 -54.98
CA SER A 235 -14.87 10.18 -55.47
C SER A 235 -13.75 9.55 -54.63
N ARG A 236 -14.06 8.51 -53.84
CA ARG A 236 -13.05 7.82 -52.99
C ARG A 236 -11.93 7.22 -53.84
N PRO A 237 -10.64 7.29 -53.45
CA PRO A 237 -9.56 6.62 -54.16
C PRO A 237 -9.34 5.12 -53.84
N ASP A 238 -9.95 4.53 -52.80
CA ASP A 238 -9.52 3.20 -52.32
C ASP A 238 -10.66 2.29 -51.81
N GLU A 239 -11.69 2.03 -52.63
CA GLU A 239 -12.49 0.80 -52.50
C GLU A 239 -12.81 0.30 -53.91
N ASP A 240 -12.54 -0.98 -54.15
CA ASP A 240 -12.73 -1.66 -55.44
C ASP A 240 -14.05 -1.27 -56.10
N ILE A 241 -13.94 -0.89 -57.37
CA ILE A 241 -15.06 -0.48 -58.22
C ILE A 241 -16.03 -1.65 -58.34
N VAL A 242 -17.08 -1.62 -57.51
CA VAL A 242 -18.32 -2.36 -57.74
C VAL A 242 -19.34 -1.36 -58.26
N ASP A 243 -19.87 -1.69 -59.43
CA ASP A 243 -20.85 -0.98 -60.25
C ASP A 243 -21.92 -0.21 -59.43
N GLY A 244 -22.02 1.12 -59.62
CA GLY A 244 -23.20 1.91 -59.23
C GLY A 244 -23.11 2.87 -58.03
N ALA A 245 -21.92 3.30 -57.59
CA ALA A 245 -21.80 4.21 -56.43
C ALA A 245 -22.28 5.65 -56.73
N GLU A 246 -23.51 5.98 -56.31
CA GLU A 246 -24.03 7.35 -56.26
C GLU A 246 -23.14 8.26 -55.40
N SER A 247 -22.89 9.49 -55.87
CA SER A 247 -22.15 10.51 -55.13
C SER A 247 -22.89 10.90 -53.85
N LYS A 248 -22.47 10.39 -52.68
CA LYS A 248 -23.08 10.73 -51.39
C LYS A 248 -22.65 12.13 -50.93
N TYR A 249 -23.57 12.89 -50.35
CA TYR A 249 -23.24 14.11 -49.61
C TYR A 249 -22.55 13.72 -48.29
N ILE A 250 -21.36 14.28 -48.05
CA ILE A 250 -20.60 14.04 -46.82
C ILE A 250 -20.66 15.32 -45.98
N PHE A 251 -21.09 15.18 -44.73
CA PHE A 251 -21.15 16.26 -43.74
C PHE A 251 -20.10 15.98 -42.66
N LYS A 252 -19.14 16.89 -42.51
CA LYS A 252 -18.06 16.78 -41.52
C LYS A 252 -18.45 17.49 -40.22
N TRP A 253 -18.21 16.84 -39.09
CA TRP A 253 -18.34 17.45 -37.76
C TRP A 253 -17.41 18.66 -37.64
N LYS A 254 -17.98 19.85 -37.42
CA LYS A 254 -17.24 21.11 -37.29
C LYS A 254 -18.07 22.16 -36.52
N PRO A 255 -18.32 21.95 -35.22
CA PRO A 255 -18.97 22.94 -34.37
C PRO A 255 -18.13 24.22 -34.28
N ASP A 256 -18.82 25.37 -34.18
CA ASP A 256 -18.22 26.68 -34.01
C ASP A 256 -18.09 27.02 -32.52
N PHE A 257 -16.99 26.57 -31.90
CA PHE A 257 -16.72 26.82 -30.49
C PHE A 257 -16.37 28.28 -30.18
N GLN A 258 -15.90 29.03 -31.18
CA GLN A 258 -15.60 30.45 -31.01
C GLN A 258 -16.88 31.25 -30.79
N ALA A 259 -17.94 30.95 -31.55
CA ALA A 259 -19.25 31.57 -31.35
C ALA A 259 -19.80 31.35 -29.92
N VAL A 260 -19.53 30.18 -29.31
CA VAL A 260 -19.91 29.93 -27.91
C VAL A 260 -19.16 30.86 -26.96
N HIS A 261 -17.84 31.00 -27.14
CA HIS A 261 -17.04 31.91 -26.32
C HIS A 261 -17.51 33.38 -26.46
N GLU A 262 -17.80 33.83 -27.68
CA GLU A 262 -18.34 35.15 -27.95
C GLU A 262 -19.69 35.39 -27.25
N THR A 263 -20.57 34.37 -27.18
CA THR A 263 -21.84 34.49 -26.44
C THR A 263 -21.67 34.64 -24.94
N ILE A 264 -20.65 34.00 -24.35
CA ILE A 264 -20.32 34.12 -22.92
C ILE A 264 -19.81 35.54 -22.63
N LEU A 265 -18.87 36.05 -23.44
CA LEU A 265 -18.36 37.42 -23.29
C LEU A 265 -19.46 38.46 -23.43
N ALA A 266 -20.32 38.33 -24.44
CA ALA A 266 -21.44 39.24 -24.63
C ALA A 266 -22.45 39.19 -23.46
N SER A 267 -22.61 38.04 -22.81
CA SER A 267 -23.44 37.86 -21.62
C SER A 267 -22.83 38.55 -20.40
N GLU A 268 -21.52 38.46 -20.23
CA GLU A 268 -20.79 39.17 -19.18
C GLU A 268 -20.89 40.69 -19.32
N GLU A 269 -20.80 41.22 -20.55
CA GLU A 269 -21.00 42.65 -20.85
C GLU A 269 -22.41 43.14 -20.49
N ARG A 270 -23.41 42.25 -20.50
CA ARG A 270 -24.79 42.56 -20.09
C ARG A 270 -25.00 42.48 -18.57
N GLY A 271 -23.98 42.07 -17.81
CA GLY A 271 -24.06 41.91 -16.36
C GLY A 271 -24.84 40.67 -15.91
N GLU A 272 -24.96 39.66 -16.79
CA GLU A 272 -25.59 38.39 -16.45
C GLU A 272 -24.66 37.54 -15.56
N HIS A 273 -25.23 36.60 -14.80
CA HIS A 273 -24.50 35.63 -13.97
C HIS A 273 -24.85 34.21 -14.41
N ASN A 274 -23.89 33.49 -14.98
CA ASN A 274 -24.10 32.12 -15.48
C ASN A 274 -22.82 31.27 -15.39
N ASP A 275 -23.02 29.98 -15.59
CA ASP A 275 -22.01 28.94 -15.53
C ASP A 275 -20.79 29.18 -16.43
N GLY A 276 -20.99 29.69 -17.64
CA GLY A 276 -19.94 30.03 -18.59
C GLY A 276 -19.05 31.18 -18.11
N ILE A 277 -19.64 32.23 -17.53
CA ILE A 277 -18.92 33.39 -16.99
C ILE A 277 -18.12 32.99 -15.75
N VAL A 278 -18.76 32.32 -14.79
CA VAL A 278 -18.12 31.90 -13.53
C VAL A 278 -16.90 31.01 -13.81
N LEU A 279 -17.05 30.02 -14.70
CA LEU A 279 -15.93 29.17 -15.11
C LEU A 279 -14.85 29.98 -15.85
N GLY A 280 -15.25 30.92 -16.70
CA GLY A 280 -14.34 31.83 -17.41
C GLY A 280 -13.45 32.65 -16.48
N ARG A 281 -14.00 33.10 -15.34
CA ARG A 281 -13.28 33.81 -14.27
C ARG A 281 -12.34 32.92 -13.44
N GLY A 282 -12.34 31.61 -13.66
CA GLY A 282 -11.54 30.65 -12.89
C GLY A 282 -12.19 30.24 -11.57
N HIS A 283 -13.50 30.42 -11.42
CA HIS A 283 -14.27 29.94 -10.28
C HIS A 283 -14.98 28.63 -10.62
N VAL A 284 -15.37 27.86 -9.60
CA VAL A 284 -16.18 26.65 -9.78
C VAL A 284 -17.65 27.05 -9.93
N SER A 285 -18.33 26.55 -10.96
CA SER A 285 -19.76 26.78 -11.14
C SER A 285 -20.57 25.57 -10.69
N VAL A 286 -21.65 25.81 -9.94
CA VAL A 286 -22.59 24.79 -9.48
C VAL A 286 -23.99 25.16 -9.94
N THR A 287 -24.51 24.41 -10.90
CA THR A 287 -25.82 24.66 -11.50
C THR A 287 -26.84 23.63 -10.98
N PRO A 288 -27.84 24.05 -10.18
CA PRO A 288 -28.89 23.15 -9.71
C PRO A 288 -29.95 22.90 -10.79
N LEU A 289 -30.28 21.64 -11.04
CA LEU A 289 -31.16 21.22 -12.12
C LEU A 289 -32.24 20.24 -11.64
N LYS A 290 -33.37 20.24 -12.35
CA LYS A 290 -34.31 19.12 -12.42
C LYS A 290 -33.90 18.19 -13.56
N ALA A 291 -34.21 16.90 -13.44
CA ALA A 291 -33.89 15.86 -14.43
C ALA A 291 -34.76 15.92 -15.72
N ILE A 292 -35.09 17.14 -16.13
CA ILE A 292 -35.84 17.53 -17.34
C ILE A 292 -35.18 18.73 -18.05
N PHE A 293 -33.89 18.98 -17.80
CA PHE A 293 -33.14 20.16 -18.27
C PHE A 293 -33.75 21.50 -17.83
N LYS A 294 -34.38 21.54 -16.65
CA LYS A 294 -34.94 22.76 -16.07
C LYS A 294 -34.05 23.22 -14.91
N GLU A 295 -33.64 24.48 -14.92
CA GLU A 295 -32.89 25.05 -13.81
C GLU A 295 -33.75 25.27 -12.56
N VAL A 296 -33.10 25.18 -11.40
CA VAL A 296 -33.68 25.53 -10.11
C VAL A 296 -32.93 26.76 -9.61
N HIS A 297 -33.62 27.88 -9.54
CA HIS A 297 -32.99 29.15 -9.17
C HIS A 297 -32.43 29.09 -7.75
N THR A 298 -31.10 29.11 -7.67
CA THR A 298 -30.33 29.24 -6.43
C THR A 298 -29.22 30.25 -6.69
N SER A 299 -28.90 31.08 -5.71
CA SER A 299 -27.84 32.08 -5.82
C SER A 299 -27.02 32.12 -4.54
N GLY A 300 -25.78 32.59 -4.65
CA GLY A 300 -24.85 32.68 -3.54
C GLY A 300 -23.55 31.94 -3.80
N GLU A 301 -22.62 32.14 -2.88
CA GLU A 301 -21.31 31.49 -2.86
C GLU A 301 -21.38 30.29 -1.90
N ILE A 302 -20.84 29.16 -2.33
CA ILE A 302 -20.65 27.98 -1.50
C ILE A 302 -19.29 28.13 -0.82
N ASN A 303 -19.32 28.38 0.49
CA ASN A 303 -18.12 28.30 1.29
C ASN A 303 -17.94 26.84 1.67
N LEU A 304 -16.94 26.20 1.07
CA LEU A 304 -16.43 24.96 1.63
C LEU A 304 -15.72 25.34 2.92
N ASP A 305 -16.49 25.33 4.01
CA ASP A 305 -15.97 25.50 5.35
C ASP A 305 -14.82 24.50 5.52
N ILE A 306 -13.58 25.01 5.49
CA ILE A 306 -12.43 24.27 6.01
C ILE A 306 -12.68 23.93 7.49
N SER A 307 -13.63 24.62 8.12
CA SER A 307 -14.15 24.45 9.47
C SER A 307 -15.26 23.41 9.67
N SER A 308 -15.76 22.74 8.61
CA SER A 308 -16.84 21.72 8.72
C SER A 308 -16.42 20.29 8.34
N SER A 309 -15.14 20.03 8.13
CA SER A 309 -14.56 18.91 8.87
C SER A 309 -14.63 19.32 10.33
N GLN A 310 -15.26 18.52 11.19
CA GLN A 310 -15.25 18.72 12.64
C GLN A 310 -14.00 19.48 13.07
N GLN A 311 -14.16 20.73 13.50
CA GLN A 311 -13.16 21.40 14.34
C GLN A 311 -13.13 20.65 15.67
N THR A 312 -12.64 19.42 15.67
CA THR A 312 -11.65 19.07 16.66
C THR A 312 -10.47 19.98 16.35
N ASN A 313 -10.10 20.85 17.29
CA ASN A 313 -8.75 21.38 17.33
C ASN A 313 -7.78 20.25 17.00
N THR A 314 -7.16 20.23 15.83
CA THR A 314 -6.16 19.21 15.52
C THR A 314 -4.87 19.90 15.20
N GLU A 315 -4.28 20.48 16.25
CA GLU A 315 -2.82 20.54 16.34
C GLU A 315 -2.19 19.17 16.11
N ASN A 316 -2.95 18.06 16.25
CA ASN A 316 -2.49 16.69 16.21
C ASN A 316 -3.17 15.87 15.10
N SER A 317 -2.43 15.04 14.34
CA SER A 317 -2.99 14.10 13.35
C SER A 317 -2.28 12.74 13.36
N ILE A 318 -2.93 11.72 12.81
CA ILE A 318 -2.34 10.38 12.63
C ILE A 318 -2.39 10.02 11.15
N TYR A 319 -1.27 9.63 10.56
CA TYR A 319 -1.18 9.22 9.16
C TYR A 319 -0.79 7.74 9.07
N LEU A 320 -1.66 6.91 8.50
CA LEU A 320 -1.35 5.51 8.20
C LEU A 320 -1.04 5.40 6.71
N SER A 321 0.25 5.29 6.35
CA SER A 321 0.66 5.11 4.96
C SER A 321 0.72 3.64 4.55
N ILE A 322 0.55 2.71 5.50
CA ILE A 322 0.41 1.28 5.23
C ILE A 322 -0.87 0.96 4.45
N ASP A 323 -0.82 -0.09 3.62
CA ASP A 323 -1.97 -0.56 2.85
C ASP A 323 -3.17 -0.93 3.76
N LYS A 324 -4.38 -0.48 3.39
CA LYS A 324 -5.63 -0.75 4.11
C LYS A 324 -5.95 -2.24 4.19
N TYR A 325 -5.45 -3.03 3.24
CA TYR A 325 -5.60 -4.49 3.21
C TYR A 325 -4.49 -5.25 3.95
N SER A 326 -3.52 -4.53 4.53
CA SER A 326 -2.47 -5.16 5.34
C SER A 326 -3.04 -5.83 6.60
N TYR A 327 -2.43 -6.95 7.00
CA TYR A 327 -2.85 -7.76 8.16
C TYR A 327 -2.91 -6.93 9.46
N ILE A 328 -2.03 -5.95 9.61
CA ILE A 328 -1.91 -5.11 10.80
C ILE A 328 -2.84 -3.88 10.80
N HIS A 329 -3.37 -3.48 9.64
CA HIS A 329 -4.15 -2.25 9.52
C HIS A 329 -5.40 -2.24 10.42
N PRO A 330 -6.19 -3.33 10.52
CA PRO A 330 -7.31 -3.40 11.46
C PRO A 330 -6.90 -3.30 12.94
N ALA A 331 -5.79 -3.93 13.32
CA ALA A 331 -5.26 -3.91 14.69
C ALA A 331 -4.82 -2.50 15.10
N LEU A 332 -4.03 -1.85 14.24
CA LEU A 332 -3.58 -0.46 14.41
C LEU A 332 -4.74 0.52 14.49
N THR A 333 -5.70 0.43 13.55
CA THR A 333 -6.87 1.32 13.53
C THR A 333 -7.71 1.18 14.79
N LYS A 334 -7.89 -0.05 15.30
CA LYS A 334 -8.62 -0.30 16.53
C LYS A 334 -7.90 0.28 17.76
N ALA A 335 -6.59 0.04 17.88
CA ALA A 335 -5.77 0.57 18.98
C ALA A 335 -5.77 2.11 19.00
N ILE A 336 -5.58 2.73 17.83
CA ILE A 336 -5.62 4.20 17.69
C ILE A 336 -6.98 4.75 18.10
N LYS A 337 -8.09 4.19 17.59
CA LYS A 337 -9.44 4.65 17.94
C LYS A 337 -9.78 4.44 19.42
N SER A 338 -9.22 3.42 20.06
CA SER A 338 -9.41 3.13 21.48
C SER A 338 -8.72 4.18 22.36
N HIS A 339 -7.45 4.48 22.09
CA HIS A 339 -6.61 5.32 22.95
C HIS A 339 -6.63 6.82 22.58
N LEU A 340 -6.86 7.13 21.31
CA LEU A 340 -6.82 8.47 20.72
C LEU A 340 -8.08 8.74 19.86
N PRO A 341 -9.31 8.61 20.41
CA PRO A 341 -10.55 8.81 19.65
C PRO A 341 -10.71 10.25 19.12
N ASP A 342 -10.08 11.22 19.77
CA ASP A 342 -10.16 12.64 19.44
C ASP A 342 -9.18 13.08 18.33
N ILE A 343 -8.26 12.20 17.89
CA ILE A 343 -7.25 12.52 16.88
C ILE A 343 -7.62 11.82 15.56
N PRO A 344 -7.82 12.58 14.47
CA PRO A 344 -8.23 11.99 13.20
C PRO A 344 -7.08 11.21 12.55
N ILE A 345 -7.43 10.09 11.92
CA ILE A 345 -6.57 9.40 10.96
C ILE A 345 -6.75 10.09 9.61
N THR A 346 -5.71 10.76 9.12
CA THR A 346 -5.71 11.59 7.90
C THR A 346 -4.84 10.96 6.82
N GLY A 347 -5.02 11.34 5.55
CA GLY A 347 -4.15 10.97 4.42
C GLY A 347 -3.00 11.94 4.15
N SER A 348 -2.73 12.88 5.07
CA SER A 348 -1.66 13.88 4.93
C SER A 348 -1.14 14.32 6.30
N ILE A 349 0.14 14.70 6.35
CA ILE A 349 0.82 15.18 7.55
C ILE A 349 0.33 16.58 7.92
N GLN A 350 -0.23 16.75 9.11
CA GLN A 350 -0.79 18.02 9.58
C GLN A 350 -0.46 18.27 11.06
N GLY A 351 0.19 19.40 11.34
CA GLY A 351 0.56 19.77 12.71
C GLY A 351 1.55 18.79 13.35
N LYS A 352 1.31 18.41 14.60
CA LYS A 352 1.98 17.34 15.32
C LYS A 352 1.41 16.00 14.83
N THR A 353 2.19 15.23 14.09
CA THR A 353 1.71 14.04 13.38
C THR A 353 2.43 12.79 13.89
N PHE A 354 1.68 11.70 14.06
CA PHE A 354 2.23 10.36 14.13
C PHE A 354 2.01 9.65 12.80
N GLN A 355 3.07 9.19 12.14
CA GLN A 355 2.98 8.38 10.93
C GLN A 355 3.36 6.92 11.22
N TYR A 356 2.51 5.99 10.80
CA TYR A 356 2.84 4.58 10.75
C TYR A 356 2.84 4.13 9.28
N GLY A 357 4.01 3.69 8.79
CA GLY A 357 4.26 3.41 7.38
C GLY A 357 5.30 2.32 7.17
N GLU A 358 5.43 1.85 5.93
CA GLU A 358 6.60 1.10 5.49
C GLU A 358 7.83 2.03 5.46
N TYR A 359 9.04 1.47 5.56
CA TYR A 359 10.26 2.26 5.68
C TYR A 359 10.45 3.31 4.57
N GLU A 360 10.08 2.97 3.33
CA GLU A 360 10.23 3.84 2.16
C GLU A 360 9.19 4.98 2.10
N ASP A 361 8.09 4.88 2.85
CA ASP A 361 7.01 5.88 2.88
C ASP A 361 7.23 6.95 3.96
N LEU A 362 8.21 6.76 4.84
CA LEU A 362 8.49 7.66 5.96
C LEU A 362 9.29 8.88 5.50
N ASP A 363 8.89 10.06 5.96
CA ASP A 363 9.59 11.31 5.65
C ASP A 363 10.73 11.56 6.67
N PHE A 364 11.91 11.00 6.37
CA PHE A 364 13.09 11.16 7.24
C PHE A 364 13.65 12.58 7.28
N ASP A 365 13.37 13.41 6.27
CA ASP A 365 13.77 14.82 6.28
C ASP A 365 12.90 15.60 7.29
N LEU A 366 11.60 15.29 7.34
CA LEU A 366 10.70 15.84 8.35
C LEU A 366 11.05 15.37 9.76
N LEU A 367 11.46 14.10 9.91
CA LEU A 367 11.88 13.53 11.19
C LEU A 367 13.04 14.28 11.83
N HIS A 368 14.00 14.75 11.02
CA HIS A 368 15.11 15.56 11.51
C HIS A 368 14.75 17.04 11.69
N SER A 369 13.96 17.61 10.78
CA SER A 369 13.68 19.05 10.79
C SER A 369 12.65 19.45 11.85
N SER A 370 11.77 18.53 12.28
CA SER A 370 10.67 18.81 13.22
C SER A 370 10.47 17.72 14.27
N PRO A 371 11.46 17.46 15.15
CA PRO A 371 11.44 16.31 16.06
C PRO A 371 10.29 16.31 17.06
N ASP A 372 9.86 17.49 17.54
CA ASP A 372 8.75 17.59 18.50
C ASP A 372 7.36 17.44 17.85
N LYS A 373 7.29 17.47 16.52
CA LYS A 373 6.04 17.46 15.75
C LYS A 373 5.84 16.21 14.90
N TYR A 374 6.84 15.35 14.74
CA TYR A 374 6.71 14.20 13.85
C TYR A 374 7.27 12.95 14.51
N LEU A 375 6.38 11.98 14.77
CA LEU A 375 6.69 10.68 15.36
C LEU A 375 6.51 9.59 14.29
N VAL A 376 7.46 8.66 14.18
CA VAL A 376 7.40 7.54 13.23
C VAL A 376 7.67 6.18 13.88
N ASN A 377 7.30 5.11 13.17
CA ASN A 377 7.46 3.72 13.58
C ASN A 377 8.78 3.05 13.12
N SER A 378 9.82 3.82 12.77
CA SER A 378 11.14 3.28 12.41
C SER A 378 12.28 4.23 12.73
N TYR A 379 13.43 3.69 13.13
CA TYR A 379 14.69 4.44 13.17
C TYR A 379 15.34 4.53 11.78
N ILE A 380 16.16 5.56 11.58
CA ILE A 380 16.88 5.79 10.31
C ILE A 380 18.08 4.84 10.21
N TYR A 381 19.03 4.99 11.14
CA TYR A 381 20.22 4.15 11.19
C TYR A 381 19.97 3.00 12.15
N ARG A 382 19.78 1.80 11.61
CA ARG A 382 19.54 0.57 12.39
C ARG A 382 20.21 -0.68 11.83
N LYS A 383 21.11 -0.50 10.87
CA LYS A 383 21.80 -1.59 10.17
C LYS A 383 22.60 -2.47 11.13
N ALA A 384 23.08 -1.93 12.25
CA ALA A 384 23.81 -2.68 13.27
C ALA A 384 23.06 -3.91 13.79
N LEU A 385 21.72 -3.84 13.83
CA LEU A 385 20.87 -4.90 14.37
C LEU A 385 20.29 -5.78 13.25
N ILE A 386 19.74 -5.16 12.21
CA ILE A 386 18.87 -5.86 11.24
C ILE A 386 19.64 -6.61 10.14
N ARG A 387 20.93 -6.30 9.95
CA ARG A 387 21.77 -6.97 8.95
C ARG A 387 22.70 -7.94 9.65
N LYS A 388 22.63 -9.21 9.26
CA LYS A 388 23.35 -10.33 9.91
C LYS A 388 24.85 -10.05 10.10
N HIS A 389 25.50 -9.49 9.07
CA HIS A 389 26.93 -9.20 9.12
C HIS A 389 27.28 -8.10 10.13
N TYR A 390 26.53 -6.99 10.16
CA TYR A 390 26.74 -5.92 11.14
C TYR A 390 26.37 -6.37 12.56
N LEU A 391 25.34 -7.20 12.71
CA LEU A 391 24.95 -7.78 14.00
C LEU A 391 26.08 -8.64 14.57
N ALA A 392 26.65 -9.53 13.76
CA ALA A 392 27.79 -10.36 14.17
C ALA A 392 28.99 -9.50 14.61
N HIS A 393 29.34 -8.47 13.83
CA HIS A 393 30.43 -7.55 14.18
C HIS A 393 30.15 -6.78 15.48
N THR A 394 28.90 -6.31 15.67
CA THR A 394 28.46 -5.58 16.86
C THR A 394 28.58 -6.45 18.11
N VAL A 395 28.09 -7.69 18.04
CA VAL A 395 28.15 -8.66 19.15
C VAL A 395 29.60 -9.04 19.46
N HIS A 396 30.39 -9.38 18.44
CA HIS A 396 31.80 -9.76 18.62
C HIS A 396 32.60 -8.64 19.30
N SER A 397 32.52 -7.43 18.76
CA SER A 397 33.23 -6.26 19.30
C SER A 397 32.78 -5.89 20.71
N TYR A 398 31.52 -6.17 21.08
CA TYR A 398 31.01 -5.97 22.42
C TYR A 398 31.49 -7.04 23.40
N VAL A 399 31.44 -8.31 23.01
CA VAL A 399 31.88 -9.46 23.83
C VAL A 399 33.37 -9.38 24.15
N VAL A 400 34.21 -8.94 23.20
CA VAL A 400 35.65 -8.72 23.44
C VAL A 400 35.88 -7.73 24.59
N LYS A 401 35.01 -6.71 24.73
CA LYS A 401 35.09 -5.72 25.82
C LYS A 401 34.34 -6.17 27.08
N ASN A 402 33.35 -7.06 26.94
CA ASN A 402 32.46 -7.52 28.01
C ASN A 402 32.39 -9.06 28.03
N PRO A 403 33.47 -9.76 28.42
CA PRO A 403 33.56 -11.22 28.35
C PRO A 403 32.66 -11.96 29.35
N GLN A 404 31.99 -11.24 30.26
CA GLN A 404 31.01 -11.78 31.20
C GLN A 404 29.57 -11.68 30.69
N SER A 405 29.36 -11.07 29.51
CA SER A 405 28.03 -10.90 28.93
C SER A 405 27.44 -12.26 28.50
N ILE A 406 26.12 -12.40 28.61
CA ILE A 406 25.40 -13.58 28.12
C ILE A 406 25.60 -13.79 26.62
N LEU A 407 25.88 -12.73 25.85
CA LEU A 407 26.08 -12.77 24.40
C LEU A 407 27.24 -13.68 23.98
N THR A 408 28.22 -13.93 24.85
CA THR A 408 29.31 -14.87 24.56
C THR A 408 28.82 -16.30 24.34
N LYS A 409 27.67 -16.66 24.92
CA LYS A 409 27.06 -18.00 24.77
C LYS A 409 25.76 -17.96 23.96
N ALA A 410 25.05 -16.84 24.03
CA ALA A 410 23.73 -16.66 23.44
C ALA A 410 23.77 -16.12 22.01
N PHE A 411 24.94 -15.94 21.41
CA PHE A 411 25.07 -15.66 19.98
C PHE A 411 26.03 -16.68 19.37
N PRO A 412 25.62 -17.45 18.35
CA PRO A 412 26.48 -18.45 17.73
C PRO A 412 27.66 -17.79 17.02
N GLU A 413 28.80 -18.48 16.98
CA GLU A 413 29.97 -17.98 16.25
C GLU A 413 29.60 -17.71 14.80
N THR A 414 29.94 -16.51 14.32
CA THR A 414 29.48 -16.03 13.03
C THR A 414 30.62 -15.29 12.35
N PHE A 415 30.95 -15.72 11.14
CA PHE A 415 32.01 -15.19 10.30
C PHE A 415 31.44 -14.62 9.00
N GLN A 416 32.15 -13.64 8.44
CA GLN A 416 31.83 -13.05 7.15
C GLN A 416 32.70 -13.71 6.09
N LEU A 417 32.11 -14.01 4.94
CA LEU A 417 32.79 -14.59 3.81
C LEU A 417 32.36 -13.84 2.54
N GLU A 418 33.32 -13.24 1.85
CA GLU A 418 33.09 -12.57 0.57
C GLU A 418 33.63 -13.45 -0.54
N VAL A 419 32.79 -13.84 -1.51
CA VAL A 419 33.18 -14.73 -2.60
C VAL A 419 32.65 -14.15 -3.90
N ASP A 420 33.56 -13.82 -4.82
CA ASP A 420 33.17 -13.32 -6.15
C ASP A 420 32.76 -14.45 -7.09
N TYR A 421 33.49 -15.57 -7.10
CA TYR A 421 33.23 -16.78 -7.88
C TYR A 421 33.65 -18.02 -7.08
N ALA A 422 33.02 -19.16 -7.33
CA ALA A 422 33.28 -20.43 -6.65
C ALA A 422 34.76 -20.85 -6.77
N GLU A 423 35.40 -20.58 -7.92
CA GLU A 423 36.82 -20.86 -8.16
C GLU A 423 37.80 -20.10 -7.23
N PHE A 424 37.36 -18.99 -6.62
CA PHE A 424 38.15 -18.17 -5.68
C PHE A 424 37.76 -18.37 -4.21
N LEU A 425 37.02 -19.43 -3.88
CA LEU A 425 36.65 -19.71 -2.50
C LEU A 425 37.88 -19.93 -1.60
N GLU A 426 38.92 -20.60 -2.10
CA GLU A 426 40.16 -20.80 -1.32
C GLU A 426 40.83 -19.48 -0.95
N ASP A 427 40.95 -18.54 -1.90
CA ASP A 427 41.51 -17.21 -1.66
C ASP A 427 40.66 -16.44 -0.63
N SER A 428 39.34 -16.55 -0.73
CA SER A 428 38.38 -15.91 0.17
C SER A 428 38.47 -16.47 1.60
N LEU A 429 38.68 -17.79 1.74
CA LEU A 429 38.89 -18.45 3.03
C LEU A 429 40.26 -18.12 3.63
N ASP A 430 41.28 -17.85 2.81
CA ASP A 430 42.58 -17.35 3.28
C ASP A 430 42.48 -15.93 3.86
N GLU A 431 41.65 -15.08 3.27
CA GLU A 431 41.32 -13.77 3.84
C GLU A 431 40.53 -13.92 5.16
N ALA A 432 39.62 -14.89 5.23
CA ALA A 432 38.87 -15.27 6.43
C ALA A 432 39.56 -16.37 7.26
N TYR A 433 40.85 -16.21 7.57
CA TYR A 433 41.68 -17.23 8.25
C TYR A 433 41.06 -17.83 9.52
N GLU A 434 40.37 -17.02 10.34
CA GLU A 434 39.70 -17.50 11.55
C GLU A 434 38.61 -18.53 11.23
N LEU A 435 37.80 -18.27 10.21
CA LEU A 435 36.78 -19.19 9.74
C LEU A 435 37.41 -20.47 9.21
N ARG A 436 38.44 -20.36 8.36
CA ARG A 436 39.16 -21.51 7.81
C ARG A 436 39.71 -22.41 8.93
N SER A 437 40.34 -21.81 9.95
CA SER A 437 40.88 -22.57 11.08
C SER A 437 39.80 -23.28 11.89
N GLU A 438 38.60 -22.71 12.04
CA GLU A 438 37.52 -23.38 12.76
C GLU A 438 36.87 -24.50 11.94
N ILE A 439 36.73 -24.34 10.62
CA ILE A 439 36.26 -25.41 9.73
C ILE A 439 37.25 -26.58 9.72
N GLU A 440 38.55 -26.32 9.61
CA GLU A 440 39.60 -27.36 9.54
C GLU A 440 39.71 -28.21 10.82
N LYS A 441 39.27 -27.69 11.99
CA LYS A 441 39.17 -28.50 13.22
C LYS A 441 38.13 -29.62 13.09
N GLY A 442 37.09 -29.44 12.26
CA GLY A 442 36.07 -30.45 11.98
C GLY A 442 35.13 -30.79 13.15
N GLU A 443 35.12 -29.98 14.21
CA GLU A 443 34.35 -30.25 15.44
C GLU A 443 32.89 -29.78 15.36
N LYS A 444 32.60 -28.79 14.50
CA LYS A 444 31.32 -28.07 14.43
C LYS A 444 30.65 -28.26 13.06
N THR A 445 29.33 -28.07 13.03
CA THR A 445 28.55 -27.92 11.80
C THR A 445 28.27 -26.44 11.56
N TRP A 446 28.32 -26.01 10.30
CA TRP A 446 28.17 -24.63 9.89
C TRP A 446 26.94 -24.48 8.99
N ILE A 447 26.32 -23.30 9.04
CA ILE A 447 25.24 -22.89 8.15
C ILE A 447 25.69 -21.68 7.32
N LEU A 448 25.67 -21.84 5.99
CA LEU A 448 25.92 -20.77 5.04
C LEU A 448 24.61 -20.04 4.77
N LYS A 449 24.61 -18.73 4.93
CA LYS A 449 23.47 -17.85 4.68
C LYS A 449 23.87 -16.71 3.73
N PRO A 450 23.22 -16.53 2.58
CA PRO A 450 23.45 -15.37 1.73
C PRO A 450 22.98 -14.09 2.42
N SER A 451 23.73 -12.98 2.31
CA SER A 451 23.40 -11.74 3.04
C SER A 451 22.21 -10.97 2.46
N MET A 452 21.84 -11.24 1.21
CA MET A 452 20.83 -10.51 0.45
C MET A 452 19.70 -11.42 -0.07
N SER A 453 19.63 -12.69 0.36
CA SER A 453 18.51 -13.56 0.00
C SER A 453 17.37 -13.43 1.01
N ASP A 454 16.16 -13.20 0.50
CA ASP A 454 14.95 -13.24 1.30
C ASP A 454 14.42 -14.68 1.43
N ARG A 455 13.57 -14.92 2.43
CA ARG A 455 12.78 -16.17 2.59
C ARG A 455 13.59 -17.46 2.75
N GLY A 456 14.88 -17.39 3.09
CA GLY A 456 15.71 -18.58 3.37
C GLY A 456 16.18 -19.34 2.13
N GLN A 457 16.05 -18.76 0.94
CA GLN A 457 16.65 -19.30 -0.28
C GLN A 457 18.19 -19.23 -0.21
N GLY A 458 18.86 -20.29 -0.68
CA GLY A 458 20.33 -20.39 -0.69
C GLY A 458 20.98 -20.73 0.65
N ILE A 459 20.20 -21.06 1.68
CA ILE A 459 20.75 -21.56 2.95
C ILE A 459 21.18 -23.02 2.78
N ARG A 460 22.40 -23.35 3.21
CA ARG A 460 22.98 -24.69 3.16
C ARG A 460 23.77 -25.02 4.43
N LEU A 461 23.82 -26.30 4.78
CA LEU A 461 24.64 -26.81 5.89
C LEU A 461 25.92 -27.46 5.35
N PHE A 462 27.02 -27.31 6.07
CA PHE A 462 28.29 -27.93 5.72
C PHE A 462 29.17 -28.15 6.95
N ARG A 463 30.16 -29.02 6.82
CA ARG A 463 31.13 -29.35 7.87
C ARG A 463 32.58 -29.24 7.39
N THR A 464 32.82 -29.50 6.11
CA THR A 464 34.16 -29.48 5.50
C THR A 464 34.29 -28.36 4.47
N VAL A 465 35.53 -27.97 4.16
CA VAL A 465 35.83 -27.03 3.07
C VAL A 465 35.36 -27.59 1.73
N ASP A 466 35.52 -28.90 1.50
CA ASP A 466 35.07 -29.56 0.26
C ASP A 466 33.54 -29.46 0.08
N GLN A 467 32.76 -29.63 1.16
CA GLN A 467 31.31 -29.44 1.11
C GLN A 467 30.93 -27.98 0.84
N LEU A 468 31.68 -27.02 1.42
CA LEU A 468 31.48 -25.61 1.14
C LEU A 468 31.77 -25.29 -0.33
N GLN A 469 32.85 -25.83 -0.89
CA GLN A 469 33.19 -25.70 -2.30
C GLN A 469 32.08 -26.26 -3.19
N ALA A 470 31.59 -27.47 -2.92
CA ALA A 470 30.50 -28.08 -3.67
C ALA A 470 29.21 -27.23 -3.63
N ILE A 471 28.91 -26.60 -2.50
CA ILE A 471 27.78 -25.65 -2.40
C ILE A 471 27.98 -24.46 -3.33
N PHE A 472 29.16 -23.86 -3.36
CA PHE A 472 29.45 -22.73 -4.24
C PHE A 472 29.46 -23.12 -5.72
N ASP A 473 29.99 -24.29 -6.06
CA ASP A 473 29.97 -24.84 -7.42
C ASP A 473 28.51 -25.06 -7.89
N SER A 474 27.64 -25.56 -7.01
CA SER A 474 26.21 -25.77 -7.32
C SER A 474 25.44 -24.47 -7.62
N PHE A 475 25.92 -23.33 -7.14
CA PHE A 475 25.33 -22.03 -7.47
C PHE A 475 25.75 -21.52 -8.85
N GLU A 476 26.84 -22.06 -9.43
CA GLU A 476 27.37 -21.69 -10.75
C GLU A 476 26.93 -22.62 -11.89
N GLU A 477 26.47 -23.83 -11.58
CA GLU A 477 25.91 -24.75 -12.58
C GLU A 477 24.60 -24.18 -13.17
N LEU A 478 24.70 -23.57 -14.36
CA LEU A 478 23.54 -23.20 -15.18
C LEU A 478 22.74 -24.47 -15.52
N PRO A 479 21.38 -24.41 -15.56
CA PRO A 479 20.62 -25.49 -16.17
C PRO A 479 21.08 -25.64 -17.63
N THR A 480 21.62 -26.81 -17.97
CA THR A 480 21.95 -27.15 -19.35
C THR A 480 20.67 -27.15 -20.19
N ASP A 481 20.70 -26.51 -21.37
CA ASP A 481 19.61 -26.34 -22.36
C ASP A 481 18.99 -27.66 -22.93
N ASP A 482 19.05 -28.79 -22.22
CA ASP A 482 18.73 -30.13 -22.75
C ASP A 482 17.52 -30.83 -22.08
N GLU A 483 16.69 -30.12 -21.31
CA GLU A 483 15.36 -30.63 -20.91
C GLU A 483 14.25 -29.68 -21.38
N GLY A 484 13.27 -30.25 -22.08
CA GLY A 484 12.27 -29.56 -22.90
C GLY A 484 11.30 -28.65 -22.14
N GLU A 485 10.44 -28.00 -22.94
CA GLU A 485 9.47 -26.93 -22.61
C GLU A 485 8.39 -27.25 -21.54
N ASP A 486 8.68 -28.04 -20.51
CA ASP A 486 7.77 -28.37 -19.39
C ASP A 486 8.48 -28.40 -18.02
N ALA A 487 9.50 -27.56 -17.80
CA ALA A 487 10.04 -27.32 -16.46
C ALA A 487 9.26 -26.19 -15.77
N SER A 488 8.40 -26.58 -14.84
CA SER A 488 7.63 -25.72 -13.94
C SER A 488 8.45 -24.60 -13.28
N GLU A 489 7.80 -23.45 -13.08
CA GLU A 489 8.27 -22.20 -12.43
C GLU A 489 8.73 -22.34 -10.95
N GLU A 490 9.45 -23.41 -10.57
CA GLU A 490 9.85 -23.65 -9.16
C GLU A 490 11.35 -23.59 -8.89
N ASN A 491 12.21 -23.37 -9.89
CA ASN A 491 13.67 -23.31 -9.67
C ASN A 491 14.20 -21.86 -9.73
N HIS A 492 14.02 -21.12 -8.63
CA HIS A 492 14.78 -19.90 -8.36
C HIS A 492 16.21 -20.26 -7.97
N GLY A 493 17.05 -20.62 -8.95
CA GLY A 493 18.48 -20.80 -8.78
C GLY A 493 19.13 -19.51 -8.26
N VAL A 494 19.82 -19.61 -7.12
CA VAL A 494 20.57 -18.50 -6.53
C VAL A 494 21.85 -18.32 -7.34
N ILE A 495 21.92 -17.29 -8.18
CA ILE A 495 23.12 -17.03 -9.00
C ILE A 495 24.18 -16.34 -8.12
N THR A 496 25.30 -17.02 -7.85
CA THR A 496 26.46 -16.49 -7.09
C THR A 496 26.99 -15.17 -7.63
N SER A 497 27.00 -14.97 -8.94
CA SER A 497 27.46 -13.70 -9.56
C SER A 497 26.66 -12.45 -9.11
N GLN A 498 25.49 -12.62 -8.51
CA GLN A 498 24.64 -11.55 -7.98
C GLN A 498 24.76 -11.38 -6.45
N LEU A 499 25.35 -12.34 -5.72
CA LEU A 499 25.45 -12.37 -4.26
C LEU A 499 26.91 -12.56 -3.83
N ARG A 500 27.59 -11.47 -3.48
CA ARG A 500 29.02 -11.49 -3.10
C ARG A 500 29.30 -11.71 -1.62
N HIS A 501 28.32 -11.44 -0.76
CA HIS A 501 28.50 -11.45 0.70
C HIS A 501 27.69 -12.57 1.35
N PHE A 502 28.39 -13.45 2.07
CA PHE A 502 27.82 -14.56 2.82
C PHE A 502 28.14 -14.46 4.31
N VAL A 503 27.27 -15.06 5.11
CA VAL A 503 27.47 -15.23 6.54
C VAL A 503 27.54 -16.71 6.84
N VAL A 504 28.64 -17.13 7.45
CA VAL A 504 28.83 -18.48 7.94
C VAL A 504 28.62 -18.48 9.45
N GLN A 505 27.65 -19.23 9.92
CA GLN A 505 27.26 -19.26 11.33
C GLN A 505 27.34 -20.68 11.89
N GLU A 506 27.71 -20.83 13.16
CA GLU A 506 27.68 -22.11 13.85
C GLU A 506 26.23 -22.64 13.90
N TYR A 507 26.03 -23.88 13.50
CA TYR A 507 24.74 -24.53 13.50
C TYR A 507 24.46 -25.22 14.84
N MET A 508 23.27 -25.00 15.40
CA MET A 508 22.82 -25.71 16.60
C MET A 508 22.47 -27.16 16.28
N GLU A 509 23.37 -28.08 16.62
CA GLU A 509 23.22 -29.53 16.41
C GLU A 509 22.30 -30.23 17.44
N ALA A 510 22.12 -29.65 18.61
CA ALA A 510 21.30 -30.21 19.70
C ALA A 510 20.18 -29.24 20.11
N PRO A 511 19.21 -28.95 19.22
CA PRO A 511 18.06 -28.13 19.58
C PRO A 511 17.17 -28.87 20.59
N LEU A 512 16.40 -28.11 21.37
CA LEU A 512 15.34 -28.67 22.20
C LEU A 512 14.28 -29.32 21.30
N LEU A 513 14.06 -30.63 21.48
CA LEU A 513 13.05 -31.40 20.76
C LEU A 513 11.98 -31.87 21.75
N LEU A 514 10.71 -31.77 21.35
CA LEU A 514 9.56 -32.10 22.19
C LEU A 514 8.79 -33.25 21.55
N GLU A 515 8.55 -34.32 22.31
CA GLU A 515 7.85 -35.52 21.83
C GLU A 515 6.40 -35.21 21.45
N GLU A 516 5.75 -34.32 22.19
CA GLU A 516 4.37 -33.87 21.94
C GLU A 516 4.21 -33.16 20.59
N TYR A 517 5.31 -32.68 20.02
CA TYR A 517 5.39 -32.01 18.72
C TYR A 517 6.22 -32.81 17.70
N HIS A 518 6.28 -34.14 17.87
CA HIS A 518 6.94 -35.06 16.94
C HIS A 518 8.44 -34.78 16.73
N ASN A 519 9.16 -34.34 17.77
CA ASN A 519 10.59 -34.04 17.72
C ASN A 519 10.96 -33.08 16.57
N LYS A 520 10.05 -32.18 16.23
CA LYS A 520 10.29 -31.14 15.23
C LYS A 520 11.13 -30.04 15.85
N LYS A 521 12.08 -29.52 15.06
CA LYS A 521 12.83 -28.31 15.42
C LYS A 521 11.88 -27.11 15.47
N PHE A 522 12.10 -26.18 16.39
CA PHE A 522 11.35 -24.93 16.43
C PHE A 522 12.24 -23.75 16.81
N HIS A 523 11.72 -22.54 16.56
CA HIS A 523 12.31 -21.29 17.03
C HIS A 523 11.24 -20.42 17.67
N PHE A 524 11.68 -19.48 18.51
CA PHE A 524 10.85 -18.49 19.15
C PHE A 524 10.93 -17.16 18.41
N ARG A 525 9.78 -16.61 18.01
CA ARG A 525 9.65 -15.23 17.53
C ARG A 525 9.21 -14.36 18.70
N VAL A 526 10.07 -13.43 19.09
CA VAL A 526 9.87 -12.50 20.20
C VAL A 526 9.71 -11.09 19.63
N TYR A 527 8.61 -10.42 19.96
CA TYR A 527 8.42 -9.02 19.60
C TYR A 527 9.09 -8.10 20.62
N VAL A 528 9.91 -7.18 20.12
CA VAL A 528 10.65 -6.21 20.94
C VAL A 528 10.36 -4.80 20.44
N LEU A 529 9.90 -3.94 21.35
CA LEU A 529 9.67 -2.53 21.10
C LEU A 529 10.89 -1.73 21.57
N ALA A 530 11.55 -1.05 20.65
CA ALA A 530 12.52 -0.01 20.96
C ALA A 530 11.83 1.35 20.85
N ASN A 531 11.80 2.11 21.93
CA ASN A 531 11.07 3.37 22.04
C ASN A 531 12.01 4.54 22.34
N GLY A 532 11.94 5.60 21.54
CA GLY A 532 12.71 6.82 21.76
C GLY A 532 14.22 6.59 21.72
N SER A 533 14.93 7.12 22.72
CA SER A 533 16.40 7.21 22.75
C SER A 533 17.02 6.84 24.11
N LEU A 534 17.02 5.60 24.58
CA LEU A 534 16.48 4.34 24.06
C LEU A 534 15.90 3.55 25.24
N GLU A 535 14.60 3.26 25.18
CA GLU A 535 13.96 2.26 26.03
C GLU A 535 13.72 1.00 25.20
N VAL A 536 13.96 -0.18 25.78
CA VAL A 536 13.69 -1.46 25.10
C VAL A 536 12.75 -2.29 25.95
N LEU A 537 11.66 -2.74 25.34
CA LEU A 537 10.61 -3.53 25.97
C LEU A 537 10.40 -4.84 25.22
N VAL A 538 10.35 -5.95 25.96
CA VAL A 538 10.08 -7.29 25.44
C VAL A 538 8.61 -7.62 25.66
N TYR A 539 7.93 -8.09 24.63
CA TYR A 539 6.56 -8.58 24.73
C TYR A 539 6.53 -10.01 25.27
N LYS A 540 5.70 -10.25 26.29
CA LYS A 540 5.65 -11.54 27.02
C LYS A 540 5.10 -12.69 26.19
N ARG A 541 4.18 -12.42 25.27
CA ARG A 541 3.52 -13.46 24.47
C ARG A 541 4.38 -13.81 23.25
N ILE A 542 5.19 -14.84 23.42
CA ILE A 542 6.16 -15.32 22.42
C ILE A 542 5.52 -16.38 21.54
N LEU A 543 5.85 -16.36 20.24
CA LEU A 543 5.39 -17.37 19.27
C LEU A 543 6.44 -18.47 19.14
N THR A 544 5.98 -19.72 19.07
CA THR A 544 6.81 -20.91 18.80
C THR A 544 6.48 -21.41 17.41
N LEU A 545 7.45 -21.42 16.50
CA LEU A 545 7.27 -21.83 15.10
C LEU A 545 8.05 -23.11 14.81
N PHE A 546 7.32 -24.16 14.44
CA PHE A 546 7.87 -25.50 14.19
C PHE A 546 8.27 -25.70 12.72
N ALA A 547 9.29 -26.55 12.51
CA ALA A 547 9.64 -27.06 11.19
C ALA A 547 8.56 -28.00 10.65
N ALA A 548 8.48 -28.15 9.33
CA ALA A 548 7.51 -29.04 8.70
C ALA A 548 7.75 -30.52 9.07
N SER A 549 9.02 -30.92 9.13
CA SER A 549 9.45 -32.32 9.32
C SER A 549 10.19 -32.51 10.65
N GLU A 550 10.25 -33.78 11.09
CA GLU A 550 11.05 -34.20 12.25
C GLU A 550 12.53 -33.83 12.07
N TYR A 551 13.18 -33.45 13.16
CA TYR A 551 14.60 -33.10 13.14
C TYR A 551 15.47 -34.34 12.96
N GLN A 552 16.42 -34.28 12.03
CA GLN A 552 17.48 -35.28 11.86
C GLN A 552 18.82 -34.62 12.18
N SER A 553 19.77 -35.35 12.76
CA SER A 553 21.08 -34.76 13.03
C SER A 553 21.86 -34.64 11.72
N PRO A 554 22.50 -33.48 11.44
CA PRO A 554 23.41 -33.34 10.30
C PRO A 554 24.61 -34.31 10.32
N ARG A 555 24.85 -34.99 11.45
CA ARG A 555 25.92 -35.99 11.60
C ARG A 555 25.52 -37.39 11.16
N ASP A 556 24.23 -37.66 11.03
CA ASP A 556 23.70 -38.97 10.65
C ASP A 556 23.56 -39.11 9.12
N ASP A 557 23.67 -38.00 8.38
CA ASP A 557 23.69 -37.93 6.93
C ASP A 557 25.10 -38.28 6.41
N ASN A 558 25.20 -39.35 5.61
CA ASN A 558 26.47 -39.77 4.97
C ASN A 558 26.58 -39.30 3.51
N ASP A 559 25.61 -38.53 3.03
CA ASP A 559 25.58 -38.01 1.66
C ASP A 559 26.46 -36.75 1.55
N ASP A 560 26.92 -36.47 0.32
CA ASP A 560 27.75 -35.30 0.02
C ASP A 560 26.99 -33.97 0.22
N GLU A 561 25.65 -34.00 0.23
CA GLU A 561 24.75 -32.87 0.49
C GLU A 561 23.83 -33.15 1.69
N ILE A 562 23.83 -32.24 2.68
CA ILE A 562 22.98 -32.36 3.88
C ILE A 562 21.57 -31.84 3.54
N GLY A 563 20.57 -32.70 3.68
CA GLY A 563 19.17 -32.34 3.41
C GLY A 563 18.69 -31.18 4.29
N MET A 564 18.00 -30.19 3.73
CA MET A 564 17.50 -29.02 4.48
C MET A 564 16.12 -29.24 5.12
N PHE A 565 15.42 -30.33 4.77
CA PHE A 565 14.10 -30.68 5.30
C PHE A 565 14.18 -30.96 6.80
N GLY A 566 13.39 -30.27 7.62
CA GLY A 566 13.41 -30.40 9.09
C GLY A 566 14.42 -29.49 9.81
N HIS A 567 15.33 -28.84 9.08
CA HIS A 567 16.33 -27.92 9.67
C HIS A 567 15.92 -26.44 9.61
N LEU A 568 15.01 -26.08 8.71
CA LEU A 568 14.44 -24.74 8.55
C LEU A 568 13.02 -24.65 9.12
N THR A 569 12.79 -23.62 9.91
CA THR A 569 11.55 -23.37 10.66
C THR A 569 10.68 -22.26 10.06
N ASN A 570 11.09 -21.69 8.92
CA ASN A 570 10.37 -20.59 8.27
C ASN A 570 9.13 -21.09 7.51
N THR A 571 7.98 -20.53 7.85
CA THR A 571 6.65 -20.90 7.30
C THR A 571 6.54 -20.65 5.78
N CYS A 572 7.22 -19.64 5.23
CA CYS A 572 7.11 -19.26 3.81
C CYS A 572 7.71 -20.28 2.83
N LEU A 573 8.65 -21.14 3.25
CA LEU A 573 9.25 -22.17 2.40
C LEU A 573 8.47 -23.49 2.41
N GLN A 574 7.48 -23.63 3.28
CA GLN A 574 6.89 -24.93 3.59
C GLN A 574 5.70 -25.31 2.69
N GLY A 575 5.33 -24.45 1.72
CA GLY A 575 4.21 -24.67 0.80
C GLY A 575 2.83 -24.72 1.49
N GLU A 576 1.76 -24.50 0.73
CA GLU A 576 0.38 -24.56 1.27
C GLU A 576 0.01 -25.94 1.87
N ALA A 577 0.79 -26.99 1.57
CA ALA A 577 0.58 -28.35 2.04
C ALA A 577 0.97 -28.60 3.52
N ALA A 578 1.71 -27.69 4.17
CA ALA A 578 2.19 -27.87 5.55
C ALA A 578 1.35 -27.13 6.63
N VAL A 579 0.21 -26.53 6.25
CA VAL A 579 -0.75 -25.92 7.19
C VAL A 579 -1.59 -27.02 7.87
N GLY A 580 -0.92 -27.86 8.65
CA GLY A 580 -1.57 -28.67 9.68
C GLY A 580 -1.80 -27.82 10.94
N ASN A 581 -2.88 -28.09 11.67
CA ASN A 581 -3.42 -27.35 12.84
C ASN A 581 -2.48 -26.99 14.02
N ASN A 582 -1.15 -27.16 13.94
CA ASN A 582 -0.21 -26.98 15.07
C ASN A 582 1.17 -26.39 14.66
N SER A 583 1.33 -25.71 13.53
CA SER A 583 2.64 -25.17 13.11
C SER A 583 3.12 -23.98 13.95
N VAL A 584 2.21 -23.25 14.59
CA VAL A 584 2.49 -22.09 15.44
C VAL A 584 1.74 -22.21 16.76
N VAL A 585 2.45 -22.07 17.88
CA VAL A 585 1.89 -22.18 19.24
C VAL A 585 2.45 -21.08 20.13
N GLU A 586 1.62 -20.55 21.02
CA GLU A 586 2.09 -19.59 22.03
C GLU A 586 3.01 -20.27 23.07
N PHE A 587 4.14 -19.65 23.38
CA PHE A 587 5.16 -20.19 24.30
C PHE A 587 4.60 -20.60 25.67
N GLU A 588 3.65 -19.82 26.21
CA GLU A 588 3.03 -20.14 27.49
C GLU A 588 2.20 -21.44 27.42
N GLN A 589 1.65 -21.76 26.25
CA GLN A 589 0.85 -22.95 25.98
C GLN A 589 1.69 -24.17 25.55
N LEU A 590 3.00 -23.99 25.35
CA LEU A 590 3.92 -25.04 24.91
C LEU A 590 3.94 -26.22 25.90
N GLN A 591 3.63 -27.43 25.41
CA GLN A 591 3.69 -28.67 26.18
C GLN A 591 5.13 -29.22 26.23
N GLY A 592 5.44 -30.10 27.19
CA GLY A 592 6.77 -30.72 27.31
C GLY A 592 7.85 -29.87 28.00
N VAL A 593 7.58 -28.59 28.32
CA VAL A 593 8.52 -27.70 29.04
C VAL A 593 7.94 -27.28 30.39
N SER A 594 8.72 -27.46 31.47
CA SER A 594 8.30 -27.09 32.82
C SER A 594 8.16 -25.58 33.00
N ALA A 595 7.29 -25.12 33.92
CA ALA A 595 7.11 -23.69 34.19
C ALA A 595 8.41 -23.00 34.66
N GLU A 596 9.26 -23.71 35.42
CA GLU A 596 10.57 -23.22 35.85
C GLU A 596 11.50 -23.00 34.66
N SER A 597 11.56 -23.97 33.74
CA SER A 597 12.34 -23.87 32.50
C SER A 597 11.82 -22.75 31.59
N LYS A 598 10.49 -22.56 31.49
CA LYS A 598 9.91 -21.46 30.71
C LYS A 598 10.33 -20.09 31.26
N SER A 599 10.28 -19.92 32.59
CA SER A 599 10.75 -18.69 33.24
C SER A 599 12.25 -18.47 32.96
N GLN A 600 13.07 -19.52 33.06
CA GLN A 600 14.50 -19.44 32.79
C GLN A 600 14.81 -19.04 31.34
N ILE A 601 14.06 -19.57 30.37
CA ILE A 601 14.18 -19.20 28.95
C ILE A 601 13.80 -17.73 28.76
N PHE A 602 12.68 -17.30 29.34
CA PHE A 602 12.20 -15.92 29.22
C PHE A 602 13.19 -14.91 29.83
N ASP A 603 13.74 -15.21 31.02
CA ASP A 603 14.74 -14.37 31.67
C ASP A 603 16.01 -14.24 30.82
N GLN A 604 16.48 -15.35 30.23
CA GLN A 604 17.60 -15.33 29.29
C GLN A 604 17.29 -14.49 28.04
N ILE A 605 16.09 -14.61 27.46
CA ILE A 605 15.67 -13.77 26.32
C ILE A 605 15.74 -12.29 26.71
N CYS A 606 15.17 -11.91 27.86
CA CYS A 606 15.22 -10.52 28.33
C CYS A 606 16.66 -10.00 28.52
N GLU A 607 17.56 -10.84 29.06
CA GLU A 607 18.97 -10.48 29.24
C GLU A 607 19.72 -10.35 27.91
N VAL A 608 19.49 -11.27 26.96
CA VAL A 608 20.08 -11.20 25.61
C VAL A 608 19.61 -9.95 24.89
N VAL A 609 18.31 -9.65 24.90
CA VAL A 609 17.77 -8.43 24.28
C VAL A 609 18.42 -7.18 24.89
N ARG A 610 18.51 -7.10 26.22
CA ARG A 610 19.18 -5.98 26.90
C ARG A 610 20.62 -5.80 26.39
N GLU A 611 21.41 -6.87 26.40
CA GLU A 611 22.84 -6.79 26.07
C GLU A 611 23.06 -6.52 24.57
N VAL A 612 22.22 -7.04 23.67
CA VAL A 612 22.33 -6.77 22.23
C VAL A 612 22.05 -5.30 21.90
N PHE A 613 20.95 -4.73 22.42
CA PHE A 613 20.66 -3.33 22.19
C PHE A 613 21.72 -2.43 22.85
N LYS A 614 22.24 -2.83 24.01
CA LYS A 614 23.38 -2.16 24.66
C LYS A 614 24.67 -2.25 23.83
N ALA A 615 24.91 -3.38 23.15
CA ALA A 615 26.03 -3.54 22.23
C ALA A 615 25.91 -2.58 21.04
N ALA A 616 24.72 -2.49 20.45
CA ALA A 616 24.45 -1.60 19.32
C ALA A 616 24.69 -0.13 19.67
N ILE A 617 24.21 0.35 20.82
CA ILE A 617 24.48 1.73 21.25
C ILE A 617 25.93 1.96 21.70
N SER A 618 26.62 0.97 22.28
CA SER A 618 27.95 1.23 22.85
C SER A 618 29.08 1.13 21.81
N VAL A 619 28.96 0.20 20.86
CA VAL A 619 30.04 -0.17 19.94
C VAL A 619 29.79 0.32 18.52
N ASP A 620 28.58 0.16 17.99
CA ASP A 620 28.26 0.47 16.60
C ASP A 620 27.33 1.69 16.44
N LYS A 621 27.77 2.78 17.07
CA LYS A 621 27.07 4.07 17.12
C LYS A 621 26.78 4.69 15.75
N MET A 622 27.57 4.33 14.74
CA MET A 622 27.37 4.85 13.39
C MET A 622 26.21 4.14 12.69
N ASN A 623 26.01 2.85 12.99
CA ASN A 623 25.02 2.02 12.31
C ASN A 623 23.73 1.80 13.11
N PHE A 624 23.69 2.16 14.40
CA PHE A 624 22.47 2.23 15.20
C PHE A 624 22.35 3.56 15.96
N GLN A 625 21.38 4.38 15.56
CA GLN A 625 21.14 5.71 16.12
C GLN A 625 19.66 5.87 16.48
N PRO A 626 19.29 5.63 17.74
CA PRO A 626 17.92 5.79 18.19
C PRO A 626 17.57 7.28 18.33
N LEU A 627 16.35 7.65 17.90
CA LEU A 627 15.83 9.01 17.90
C LEU A 627 14.65 9.12 18.88
N LYS A 628 14.56 10.24 19.61
CA LYS A 628 13.46 10.52 20.57
C LYS A 628 12.08 10.40 19.96
N ASN A 629 11.96 10.85 18.72
CA ASN A 629 10.73 10.95 17.97
C ASN A 629 10.55 9.78 17.00
N ALA A 630 11.11 8.61 17.34
CA ALA A 630 10.84 7.36 16.66
C ALA A 630 10.73 6.22 17.69
N PHE A 631 9.98 5.21 17.33
CA PHE A 631 10.02 3.89 17.96
C PHE A 631 10.03 2.84 16.85
N GLU A 632 10.43 1.62 17.15
CA GLU A 632 10.45 0.54 16.17
C GLU A 632 10.14 -0.81 16.81
N LEU A 633 9.36 -1.61 16.10
CA LEU A 633 9.07 -3.00 16.45
C LEU A 633 9.98 -3.94 15.70
N TYR A 634 10.69 -4.78 16.44
CA TYR A 634 11.55 -5.83 15.91
C TYR A 634 10.97 -7.22 16.23
N GLY A 635 11.15 -8.16 15.30
CA GLY A 635 10.95 -9.58 15.55
C GLY A 635 12.30 -10.26 15.71
N LEU A 636 12.58 -10.79 16.89
CA LEU A 636 13.83 -11.49 17.20
C LEU A 636 13.59 -12.99 17.20
N ASP A 637 14.44 -13.70 16.49
CA ASP A 637 14.36 -15.15 16.36
C ASP A 637 15.38 -15.81 17.27
N PHE A 638 14.89 -16.63 18.19
CA PHE A 638 15.69 -17.38 19.15
C PHE A 638 15.52 -18.87 18.97
N ILE A 639 16.57 -19.62 19.23
CA ILE A 639 16.52 -21.07 19.34
C ILE A 639 17.03 -21.50 20.72
N VAL A 640 16.55 -22.64 21.20
CA VAL A 640 16.91 -23.17 22.51
C VAL A 640 17.51 -24.54 22.36
N ASP A 641 18.60 -24.80 23.09
CA ASP A 641 19.29 -26.09 23.11
C ASP A 641 18.64 -27.08 24.10
N ASP A 642 19.11 -28.32 24.08
CA ASP A 642 18.69 -29.40 25.00
C ASP A 642 18.94 -29.12 26.49
N LYS A 643 19.72 -28.07 26.81
CA LYS A 643 20.03 -27.60 28.18
C LYS A 643 19.29 -26.30 28.53
N PHE A 644 18.28 -25.92 27.74
CA PHE A 644 17.48 -24.72 27.92
C PHE A 644 18.31 -23.42 27.86
N GLN A 645 19.42 -23.39 27.11
CA GLN A 645 20.17 -22.18 26.80
C GLN A 645 19.63 -21.54 25.54
N VAL A 646 19.45 -20.22 25.59
CA VAL A 646 18.88 -19.43 24.50
C VAL A 646 20.00 -18.91 23.59
N GLN A 647 19.82 -19.04 22.27
CA GLN A 647 20.67 -18.43 21.26
C GLN A 647 19.86 -17.54 20.31
N LEU A 648 20.34 -16.33 20.06
CA LEU A 648 19.80 -15.38 19.09
C LEU A 648 20.28 -15.75 17.68
N LEU A 649 19.36 -15.86 16.74
CA LEU A 649 19.65 -16.15 15.34
C LEU A 649 19.68 -14.89 14.48
N GLU A 650 18.67 -14.04 14.62
CA GLU A 650 18.49 -12.83 13.80
C GLU A 650 17.53 -11.83 14.44
N ILE A 651 17.60 -10.59 13.96
CA ILE A 651 16.75 -9.48 14.34
C ILE A 651 16.14 -8.93 13.06
N ASN A 652 14.82 -8.97 12.96
CA ASN A 652 14.09 -8.53 11.78
C ASN A 652 13.36 -7.23 12.10
N ALA A 653 13.66 -6.16 11.36
CA ALA A 653 12.80 -4.97 11.34
C ALA A 653 11.58 -5.24 10.46
N PHE A 654 10.47 -4.56 10.73
CA PHE A 654 9.19 -4.78 10.04
C PHE A 654 8.83 -6.28 9.99
N PRO A 655 8.78 -6.98 11.16
CA PRO A 655 8.58 -8.41 11.18
C PRO A 655 7.25 -8.80 10.55
N ASP A 656 7.22 -9.93 9.85
CA ASP A 656 5.99 -10.43 9.23
C ASP A 656 5.02 -10.93 10.32
N PHE A 657 3.99 -10.13 10.59
CA PHE A 657 2.94 -10.44 11.56
C PHE A 657 1.94 -11.48 11.03
N LYS A 658 1.90 -11.79 9.73
CA LYS A 658 0.98 -12.82 9.19
C LYS A 658 1.34 -14.22 9.66
N GLN A 659 2.58 -14.43 10.11
CA GLN A 659 3.08 -15.72 10.61
C GLN A 659 2.33 -16.22 11.85
N THR A 660 1.59 -15.36 12.57
CA THR A 660 0.75 -15.80 13.69
C THR A 660 -0.45 -16.64 13.29
N GLY A 661 -0.87 -16.59 12.01
CA GLY A 661 -2.13 -17.18 11.57
C GLY A 661 -3.36 -16.42 12.07
N GLU A 662 -4.55 -16.95 11.80
CA GLU A 662 -5.81 -16.33 12.24
C GLU A 662 -6.16 -16.66 13.70
N ASP A 663 -5.71 -17.80 14.23
CA ASP A 663 -6.04 -18.25 15.59
C ASP A 663 -5.33 -17.44 16.68
N LEU A 664 -4.14 -16.90 16.41
CA LEU A 664 -3.37 -16.06 17.34
C LEU A 664 -3.44 -14.58 16.99
N LYS A 665 -4.43 -14.15 16.20
CA LYS A 665 -4.63 -12.76 15.80
C LYS A 665 -4.78 -11.83 17.01
N ASP A 666 -5.44 -12.29 18.08
CA ASP A 666 -5.62 -11.52 19.31
C ASP A 666 -4.30 -11.09 19.96
N LEU A 667 -3.23 -11.87 19.80
CA LEU A 667 -1.88 -11.55 20.30
C LEU A 667 -1.31 -10.30 19.62
N ILE A 668 -1.53 -10.17 18.31
CA ILE A 668 -1.09 -9.00 17.54
C ILE A 668 -1.95 -7.77 17.86
N TYR A 669 -3.25 -7.96 18.10
CA TYR A 669 -4.13 -6.87 18.53
C TYR A 669 -3.74 -6.31 19.90
N GLU A 670 -3.42 -7.17 20.86
CA GLU A 670 -2.89 -6.77 22.17
C GLU A 670 -1.55 -6.04 22.03
N LEU A 671 -0.62 -6.59 21.24
CA LEU A 671 0.68 -5.97 20.98
C LEU A 671 0.54 -4.54 20.45
N PHE A 672 -0.29 -4.32 19.42
CA PHE A 672 -0.49 -2.97 18.88
C PHE A 672 -1.22 -2.04 19.84
N ASP A 673 -2.14 -2.55 20.67
CA ASP A 673 -2.79 -1.76 21.70
C ASP A 673 -1.76 -1.22 22.71
N ASP A 674 -0.88 -2.09 23.20
CA ASP A 674 0.20 -1.75 24.12
C ASP A 674 1.22 -0.78 23.52
N VAL A 675 1.59 -0.97 22.25
CA VAL A 675 2.54 -0.12 21.53
C VAL A 675 1.97 1.29 21.33
N ILE A 676 0.70 1.40 20.94
CA ILE A 676 0.05 2.70 20.79
C ILE A 676 -0.08 3.39 22.16
N GLU A 677 -0.49 2.68 23.21
CA GLU A 677 -0.57 3.21 24.57
C GLU A 677 0.80 3.71 25.07
N TYR A 678 1.86 2.93 24.87
CA TYR A 678 3.18 3.24 25.41
C TYR A 678 3.97 4.28 24.60
N SER A 679 3.96 4.18 23.26
CA SER A 679 4.81 5.01 22.39
C SER A 679 4.10 6.22 21.80
N VAL A 680 2.80 6.12 21.48
CA VAL A 680 2.09 7.13 20.70
C VAL A 680 1.25 8.06 21.58
N VAL A 681 0.57 7.54 22.59
CA VAL A 681 -0.25 8.37 23.50
C VAL A 681 0.58 9.45 24.22
N PRO A 682 1.78 9.17 24.78
CA PRO A 682 2.61 10.19 25.42
C PRO A 682 3.02 11.32 24.48
N PHE A 683 3.23 11.01 23.20
CA PHE A 683 3.57 12.00 22.20
C PHE A 683 2.46 13.05 22.07
N PHE A 684 1.19 12.65 22.04
CA PHE A 684 0.08 13.60 21.92
C PHE A 684 -0.37 14.23 23.24
N LYS A 685 -0.40 13.47 24.33
CA LYS A 685 -0.96 13.92 25.62
C LYS A 685 0.10 14.44 26.61
N SER A 686 1.39 14.36 26.28
CA SER A 686 2.52 14.72 27.17
C SER A 686 2.42 14.06 28.56
N SER A 687 1.87 12.85 28.61
CA SER A 687 1.76 12.04 29.81
C SER A 687 2.98 11.15 30.00
N THR A 688 3.29 10.79 31.24
CA THR A 688 4.30 9.76 31.52
C THR A 688 3.74 8.39 31.10
N PRO A 689 4.44 7.62 30.24
CA PRO A 689 3.96 6.30 29.84
C PRO A 689 3.98 5.34 31.03
N ASN A 690 2.87 4.63 31.24
CA ASN A 690 2.85 3.45 32.10
C ASN A 690 3.24 2.25 31.24
N VAL A 691 4.15 1.40 31.72
CA VAL A 691 4.50 0.16 31.03
C VAL A 691 3.33 -0.82 31.14
N PRO A 692 2.71 -1.25 30.02
CA PRO A 692 1.64 -2.26 30.03
C PRO A 692 2.11 -3.57 30.65
N SER A 693 1.20 -4.33 31.28
CA SER A 693 1.58 -5.55 32.02
C SER A 693 2.14 -6.68 31.14
N SER A 694 1.82 -6.65 29.85
CA SER A 694 2.27 -7.54 28.77
C SER A 694 3.69 -7.21 28.26
N LEU A 695 4.19 -6.00 28.51
CA LEU A 695 5.52 -5.54 28.14
C LEU A 695 6.47 -5.55 29.35
N VAL A 696 7.71 -5.99 29.14
CA VAL A 696 8.77 -5.97 30.16
C VAL A 696 9.86 -5.02 29.70
N LYS A 697 10.03 -3.90 30.41
CA LYS A 697 11.15 -2.98 30.15
C LYS A 697 12.47 -3.65 30.54
N VAL A 698 13.32 -3.93 29.55
CA VAL A 698 14.62 -4.59 29.74
C VAL A 698 15.79 -3.62 29.69
N LEU A 699 15.69 -2.50 28.98
CA LEU A 699 16.72 -1.45 28.90
C LEU A 699 16.07 -0.07 29.03
N ASP A 700 16.73 0.83 29.77
CA ASP A 700 16.34 2.23 29.95
C ASP A 700 17.64 3.05 30.05
N GLU A 701 18.18 3.44 28.90
CA GLU A 701 19.41 4.24 28.82
C GLU A 701 19.17 5.46 27.93
N SER A 702 19.41 6.67 28.45
CA SER A 702 19.26 7.89 27.65
C SER A 702 20.48 8.12 26.75
N THR A 703 20.25 8.24 25.44
CA THR A 703 21.26 8.62 24.45
C THR A 703 21.22 10.10 24.09
N ASP A 704 20.62 10.95 24.94
CA ASP A 704 20.29 12.35 24.63
C ASP A 704 21.46 13.33 24.73
N GLY A 705 22.62 12.86 25.22
CA GLY A 705 23.85 13.65 25.37
C GLY A 705 24.86 13.44 24.24
N TRP A 706 24.40 12.98 23.08
CA TRP A 706 25.23 12.53 21.97
C TRP A 706 25.38 13.58 20.87
#